data_AF-A0A2E5HMZ1-F1
#
_entry.id   AF-A0A2E5HMZ1-F1
#
_cell.length_a   1.000
_cell.length_b   1.000
_cell.length_c   1.000
_cell.angle_alpha   90.00
_cell.angle_beta   90.00
_cell.angle_gamma   90.00
#
_symmetry.space_group_name_H-M   'P 1'
#
loop_
_entity.id
_entity.type
_entity.pdbx_description
1 polymer ?
#
loop_
_entity_poly.entity_id
_entity_poly.type
_entity_poly.pdbx_seq_one_letter_code
_entity_poly.pdbx_strand_id
1 'polypeptide(L)'
;MKPYCHHCLSLIADAAAPRCSACSRAALPGGGWPRDMWLGEAVDNGRYRVEALLGMGGFGTVYAVRHTLVEDRVLAMKMLNPLSNRDPYLEQLFLDEIRILMRLEHPNIVRCHEVGRLEDGSLFVLMEKLDGQQLDAVVSGPQRAMTPPQVVRLGVAVASALTAAHAHGVLHRDLKPPNVMLLADQEVRVVDFGIAKILGPNTTAQQLSQVIGTPLFMAPEQFTAGTRVDGRLDLYQLGAVLHFALTGHPPYRTHARAGASTLIQVLDQQRQRSGAEGPRPSEINPALKRTAPVLDALIGRLLSTEPERRPSDAEEVRRLLAACPSHSAGGRRTVVERPLAAVTGPPPAKPAPAPSQEPAPSRPASPAPTPTIPEPAPRSVTAVEPDAGVMRASPNTGPTAVQPGARPRRLSAAWTGVLLGSAALLVALIVGTVVVFAALSAMTWGAPMEDPATCCGEWSDSTIMGDDEIQEHHQRGDDLYYGRGVKRDYAAAAEEYDRSCRGVGGHGCLNLGFLYERGDGVEASLEKAVQLYRRGCVKGEARACTHAGVMYDEGRGVSIDRERAVAYFEKACEAKEGRGCSNLGYMYDKGRGVSKDREEAAAYYEQGCEQGDGVGCANLGTMYDTGAGVDKDVARAFELYERSCDSGHARGCSYLGFMYRRGRGVDEDPARAVALYEQGCSGKDGMGCRNLGAMHHKGLGGLSVDRDKAAGLYAQSCELNDDKGCERLRTLCAEAPRPASCP
;
A
#
# COMPACT_ATOMS: atom_id res chain seq x y z
N MET A 1 11.02 -19.35 -8.27
CA MET A 1 10.26 -18.17 -8.72
C MET A 1 9.42 -18.58 -9.91
N LYS A 2 8.15 -18.18 -9.97
CA LYS A 2 7.31 -18.43 -11.15
C LYS A 2 7.75 -17.50 -12.29
N PRO A 3 7.61 -17.90 -13.56
CA PRO A 3 8.03 -17.08 -14.69
C PRO A 3 7.08 -15.88 -14.88
N TYR A 4 7.59 -14.74 -15.36
CA TYR A 4 6.78 -13.53 -15.63
C TYR A 4 7.04 -13.00 -17.04
N CYS A 5 6.05 -12.32 -17.62
CA CYS A 5 6.16 -11.71 -18.93
C CYS A 5 6.96 -10.40 -18.89
N HIS A 6 8.05 -10.30 -19.67
CA HIS A 6 8.88 -9.08 -19.76
C HIS A 6 8.17 -7.87 -20.38
N HIS A 7 6.95 -8.05 -20.90
CA HIS A 7 6.16 -6.98 -21.52
C HIS A 7 4.99 -6.47 -20.66
N CYS A 8 4.34 -7.35 -19.89
CA CYS A 8 3.16 -7.00 -19.10
C CYS A 8 3.23 -7.46 -17.64
N LEU A 9 4.35 -8.07 -17.25
CA LEU A 9 4.66 -8.52 -15.89
C LEU A 9 3.65 -9.52 -15.28
N SER A 10 2.75 -10.08 -16.09
CA SER A 10 1.85 -11.16 -15.66
C SER A 10 2.63 -12.45 -15.43
N LEU A 11 2.20 -13.23 -14.44
CA LEU A 11 2.70 -14.59 -14.24
C LEU A 11 2.46 -15.43 -15.50
N ILE A 12 3.52 -16.03 -16.01
CA ILE A 12 3.45 -17.01 -17.09
C ILE A 12 3.29 -18.38 -16.43
N ALA A 13 2.16 -19.03 -16.69
CA ALA A 13 1.89 -20.37 -16.17
C ALA A 13 2.80 -21.44 -16.80
N ASP A 14 3.17 -21.26 -18.07
CA ASP A 14 4.05 -22.16 -18.83
C ASP A 14 5.24 -21.38 -19.43
N ALA A 15 6.44 -21.59 -18.86
CA ALA A 15 7.67 -20.90 -19.25
C ALA A 15 8.14 -21.21 -20.68
N ALA A 16 7.56 -22.24 -21.33
CA ALA A 16 7.88 -22.65 -22.69
C ALA A 16 6.90 -22.08 -23.74
N ALA A 17 5.83 -21.40 -23.31
CA ALA A 17 4.86 -20.80 -24.22
C ALA A 17 5.52 -19.70 -25.07
N PRO A 18 5.42 -19.73 -26.42
CA PRO A 18 6.07 -18.75 -27.29
C PRO A 18 5.48 -17.34 -27.16
N ARG A 19 4.31 -17.19 -26.52
CA ARG A 19 3.61 -15.92 -26.31
C ARG A 19 2.96 -15.87 -24.92
N CYS A 20 2.94 -14.69 -24.32
CA CYS A 20 2.29 -14.45 -23.04
C CYS A 20 0.76 -14.50 -23.17
N SER A 21 0.08 -15.24 -22.29
CA SER A 21 -1.38 -15.35 -22.27
C SER A 21 -2.11 -14.06 -21.91
N ALA A 22 -1.44 -13.13 -21.20
CA ALA A 22 -2.05 -11.86 -20.78
C ALA A 22 -1.91 -10.74 -21.83
N CYS A 23 -0.79 -10.68 -22.57
CA CYS A 23 -0.53 -9.59 -23.52
C CYS A 23 -0.27 -10.04 -24.97
N SER A 24 -0.31 -11.34 -25.25
CA SER A 24 -0.10 -11.97 -26.57
C SER A 24 1.24 -11.67 -27.26
N ARG A 25 2.18 -10.98 -26.58
CA ARG A 25 3.53 -10.71 -27.08
C ARG A 25 4.44 -11.92 -26.88
N ALA A 26 5.49 -12.03 -27.71
CA ALA A 26 6.45 -13.11 -27.62
C ALA A 26 7.02 -13.19 -26.20
N ALA A 27 7.00 -14.36 -25.58
CA ALA A 27 7.59 -14.58 -24.27
C ALA A 27 9.01 -15.14 -24.44
N LEU A 28 9.96 -14.66 -23.63
CA LEU A 28 11.32 -15.22 -23.62
C LEU A 28 11.27 -16.63 -23.01
N PRO A 29 11.96 -17.63 -23.61
CA PRO A 29 11.99 -18.98 -23.06
C PRO A 29 12.53 -18.96 -21.62
N GLY A 30 11.80 -19.55 -20.68
CA GLY A 30 12.24 -19.73 -19.30
C GLY A 30 11.72 -18.71 -18.29
N GLY A 31 11.02 -17.66 -18.74
CA GLY A 31 10.30 -16.63 -17.96
C GLY A 31 10.90 -16.19 -16.62
N GLY A 32 11.17 -14.90 -16.53
CA GLY A 32 11.69 -14.21 -15.36
C GLY A 32 11.93 -12.76 -15.73
N TRP A 33 12.19 -11.90 -14.75
CA TRP A 33 12.89 -10.65 -15.05
C TRP A 33 14.17 -11.03 -15.82
N PRO A 34 14.41 -10.47 -17.02
CA PRO A 34 15.58 -10.82 -17.81
C PRO A 34 16.80 -10.64 -16.91
N ARG A 35 17.50 -11.74 -16.64
CA ARG A 35 18.56 -11.82 -15.62
C ARG A 35 19.71 -10.86 -15.89
N ASP A 36 19.74 -10.27 -17.09
CA ASP A 36 20.91 -9.63 -17.65
C ASP A 36 20.57 -8.39 -18.50
N MET A 37 19.34 -7.83 -18.42
CA MET A 37 18.84 -6.80 -19.37
C MET A 37 19.78 -5.60 -19.54
N TRP A 38 20.40 -5.18 -18.45
CA TRP A 38 21.27 -4.00 -18.43
C TRP A 38 22.75 -4.36 -18.31
N LEU A 39 23.11 -5.64 -18.24
CA LEU A 39 24.47 -6.06 -17.95
C LEU A 39 25.38 -5.74 -19.15
N GLY A 40 26.40 -4.90 -18.94
CA GLY A 40 27.26 -4.37 -20.00
C GLY A 40 26.76 -3.07 -20.65
N GLU A 41 25.51 -2.67 -20.38
CA GLU A 41 24.92 -1.44 -20.92
C GLU A 41 25.43 -0.20 -20.19
N ALA A 42 25.36 0.93 -20.90
CA ALA A 42 25.57 2.26 -20.33
C ALA A 42 24.20 2.87 -20.01
N VAL A 43 23.99 3.27 -18.76
CA VAL A 43 22.70 3.76 -18.25
C VAL A 43 22.81 5.20 -17.76
N ASP A 44 21.66 5.86 -17.67
CA ASP A 44 21.54 7.25 -17.24
C ASP A 44 22.41 8.18 -18.11
N ASN A 45 22.08 8.24 -19.40
CA ASN A 45 22.81 8.98 -20.42
C ASN A 45 24.31 8.62 -20.50
N GLY A 46 24.64 7.37 -20.19
CA GLY A 46 26.01 6.85 -20.24
C GLY A 46 26.92 7.25 -19.07
N ARG A 47 26.39 7.82 -17.98
CA ARG A 47 27.18 8.14 -16.77
C ARG A 47 27.68 6.89 -16.06
N TYR A 48 26.94 5.79 -16.15
CA TYR A 48 27.24 4.55 -15.45
C TYR A 48 27.24 3.36 -16.41
N ARG A 49 28.26 2.52 -16.31
CA ARG A 49 28.32 1.21 -17.01
C ARG A 49 27.98 0.11 -16.02
N VAL A 50 27.03 -0.74 -16.36
CA VAL A 50 26.61 -1.87 -15.51
C VAL A 50 27.58 -3.03 -15.67
N GLU A 51 28.21 -3.47 -14.59
CA GLU A 51 29.28 -4.48 -14.61
C GLU A 51 28.84 -5.86 -14.14
N ALA A 52 28.01 -5.92 -13.09
CA ALA A 52 27.61 -7.18 -12.48
C ALA A 52 26.25 -7.08 -11.79
N LEU A 53 25.54 -8.19 -11.71
CA LEU A 53 24.35 -8.33 -10.86
C LEU A 53 24.79 -8.65 -9.43
N LEU A 54 24.40 -7.82 -8.46
CA LEU A 54 24.73 -8.01 -7.03
C LEU A 54 23.59 -8.69 -6.26
N GLY A 55 22.34 -8.47 -6.64
CA GLY A 55 21.19 -9.07 -5.97
C GLY A 55 19.86 -8.73 -6.61
N MET A 56 18.84 -9.53 -6.29
CA MET A 56 17.46 -9.33 -6.77
C MET A 56 16.48 -9.47 -5.61
N GLY A 57 15.46 -8.61 -5.57
CA GLY A 57 14.39 -8.68 -4.56
C GLY A 57 13.05 -8.18 -5.12
N GLY A 58 12.01 -8.21 -4.29
CA GLY A 58 10.65 -7.81 -4.69
C GLY A 58 10.51 -6.34 -5.13
N PHE A 59 11.44 -5.49 -4.73
CA PHE A 59 11.41 -4.03 -5.00
C PHE A 59 12.29 -3.59 -6.17
N GLY A 60 13.07 -4.50 -6.76
CA GLY A 60 13.99 -4.17 -7.85
C GLY A 60 15.25 -5.02 -7.88
N THR A 61 16.16 -4.63 -8.75
CA THR A 61 17.41 -5.33 -9.04
C THR A 61 18.59 -4.45 -8.69
N VAL A 62 19.59 -5.00 -7.99
CA VAL A 62 20.79 -4.28 -7.58
C VAL A 62 21.96 -4.71 -8.45
N TYR A 63 22.57 -3.74 -9.12
CA TYR A 63 23.73 -3.93 -9.99
C TYR A 63 24.96 -3.23 -9.43
N ALA A 64 26.14 -3.79 -9.68
CA ALA A 64 27.39 -3.05 -9.61
C ALA A 64 27.51 -2.18 -10.87
N VAL A 65 27.78 -0.89 -10.68
CA VAL A 65 27.94 0.06 -11.77
C VAL A 65 29.26 0.82 -11.61
N ARG A 66 29.97 1.03 -12.72
CA ARG A 66 31.18 1.86 -12.77
C ARG A 66 30.84 3.22 -13.33
N HIS A 67 31.32 4.28 -12.66
CA HIS A 67 31.21 5.64 -13.17
C HIS A 67 32.10 5.80 -14.42
N THR A 68 31.56 6.32 -15.53
CA THR A 68 32.30 6.35 -16.81
C THR A 68 33.36 7.45 -16.88
N LEU A 69 33.19 8.54 -16.12
CA LEU A 69 34.13 9.67 -16.07
C LEU A 69 35.07 9.67 -14.86
N VAL A 70 34.86 8.78 -13.87
CA VAL A 70 35.65 8.75 -12.63
C VAL A 70 36.25 7.36 -12.52
N GLU A 71 37.56 7.29 -12.77
CA GLU A 71 38.32 6.05 -12.74
C GLU A 71 38.21 5.38 -11.36
N ASP A 72 38.14 4.04 -11.35
CA ASP A 72 38.01 3.20 -10.14
C ASP A 72 36.80 3.41 -9.21
N ARG A 73 35.84 4.24 -9.60
CA ARG A 73 34.60 4.42 -8.81
C ARG A 73 33.53 3.39 -9.20
N VAL A 74 33.44 2.32 -8.40
CA VAL A 74 32.37 1.31 -8.49
C VAL A 74 31.34 1.52 -7.38
N LEU A 75 30.07 1.53 -7.75
CA LEU A 75 28.92 1.80 -6.89
C LEU A 75 27.87 0.68 -7.04
N ALA A 76 26.88 0.66 -6.15
CA ALA A 76 25.71 -0.19 -6.27
C ALA A 76 24.52 0.65 -6.75
N MET A 77 23.91 0.26 -7.88
CA MET A 77 22.69 0.87 -8.38
C MET A 77 21.52 -0.08 -8.19
N LYS A 78 20.57 0.31 -7.33
CA LYS A 78 19.28 -0.36 -7.19
C LYS A 78 18.31 0.23 -8.18
N MET A 79 18.09 -0.49 -9.28
CA MET A 79 17.04 -0.18 -10.25
C MET A 79 15.73 -0.71 -9.70
N LEU A 80 14.78 0.18 -9.48
CA LEU A 80 13.47 -0.18 -8.98
C LEU A 80 12.64 -0.71 -10.13
N ASN A 81 11.84 -1.72 -9.83
CA ASN A 81 10.93 -2.29 -10.82
C ASN A 81 9.96 -1.19 -11.33
N PRO A 82 9.93 -0.90 -12.66
CA PRO A 82 8.92 -0.06 -13.27
C PRO A 82 7.57 -0.78 -13.24
N LEU A 83 6.92 -0.74 -12.07
CA LEU A 83 5.50 -1.02 -12.00
C LEU A 83 4.80 0.18 -12.59
N SER A 84 4.37 0.04 -13.84
CA SER A 84 3.49 0.93 -14.59
C SER A 84 2.15 1.12 -13.86
N ASN A 85 2.17 1.80 -12.71
CA ASN A 85 1.05 2.31 -11.89
C ASN A 85 1.52 2.76 -10.49
N ARG A 86 2.71 3.32 -10.33
CA ARG A 86 2.95 4.08 -9.10
C ARG A 86 2.06 5.31 -9.14
N ASP A 87 1.11 5.37 -8.21
CA ASP A 87 0.45 6.59 -7.80
C ASP A 87 1.54 7.69 -7.66
N PRO A 88 1.46 8.80 -8.41
CA PRO A 88 2.44 9.88 -8.33
C PRO A 88 2.70 10.35 -6.89
N TYR A 89 1.71 10.22 -6.01
CA TYR A 89 1.83 10.51 -4.59
C TYR A 89 2.79 9.54 -3.86
N LEU A 90 2.66 8.23 -4.10
CA LEU A 90 3.53 7.20 -3.49
C LEU A 90 4.96 7.29 -4.00
N GLU A 91 5.12 7.66 -5.28
CA GLU A 91 6.43 7.94 -5.84
C GLU A 91 7.08 9.16 -5.19
N GLN A 92 6.31 10.23 -4.96
CA GLN A 92 6.83 11.42 -4.28
C GLN A 92 7.22 11.11 -2.82
N LEU A 93 6.38 10.40 -2.07
CA LEU A 93 6.71 9.97 -0.70
C LEU A 93 7.98 9.12 -0.64
N PHE A 94 8.14 8.21 -1.61
CA PHE A 94 9.34 7.41 -1.80
C PHE A 94 10.58 8.29 -2.03
N LEU A 95 10.49 9.29 -2.90
CA LEU A 95 11.60 10.20 -3.17
C LEU A 95 11.94 11.08 -1.96
N ASP A 96 10.94 11.51 -1.19
CA ASP A 96 11.15 12.30 0.03
C ASP A 96 11.88 11.51 1.12
N GLU A 97 11.52 10.23 1.33
CA GLU A 97 12.22 9.33 2.27
C GLU A 97 13.68 9.11 1.84
N ILE A 98 13.98 8.89 0.55
CA ILE A 98 15.37 8.74 0.08
C ILE A 98 16.16 10.03 0.26
N ARG A 99 15.58 11.19 -0.01
CA ARG A 99 16.29 12.47 0.11
C ARG A 99 16.77 12.71 1.54
N ILE A 100 16.05 12.22 2.54
CA ILE A 100 16.49 12.24 3.94
C ILE A 100 17.66 11.27 4.14
N LEU A 101 17.56 10.03 3.65
CA LEU A 101 18.63 9.03 3.73
C LEU A 101 19.92 9.45 3.01
N MET A 102 19.82 10.18 1.90
CA MET A 102 20.98 10.73 1.18
C MET A 102 21.77 11.75 2.00
N ARG A 103 21.12 12.41 2.98
CA ARG A 103 21.75 13.37 3.88
C ARG A 103 22.24 12.71 5.18
N LEU A 104 21.89 11.45 5.41
CA LEU A 104 22.21 10.72 6.62
C LEU A 104 23.54 9.97 6.45
N GLU A 105 24.59 10.48 7.06
CA GLU A 105 25.88 9.79 7.13
C GLU A 105 26.01 9.10 8.48
N HIS A 106 26.03 7.76 8.49
CA HIS A 106 26.14 6.98 9.72
C HIS A 106 26.96 5.70 9.48
N PRO A 107 27.85 5.28 10.40
CA PRO A 107 28.72 4.11 10.26
C PRO A 107 28.00 2.75 10.23
N ASN A 108 26.68 2.72 10.40
CA ASN A 108 25.89 1.48 10.29
C ASN A 108 24.73 1.57 9.28
N ILE A 109 24.67 2.63 8.47
CA ILE A 109 23.69 2.80 7.39
C ILE A 109 24.45 2.80 6.07
N VAL A 110 23.88 2.18 5.03
CA VAL A 110 24.43 2.25 3.68
C VAL A 110 24.32 3.68 3.15
N ARG A 111 25.41 4.21 2.60
CA ARG A 111 25.42 5.55 2.03
C ARG A 111 24.67 5.59 0.71
N CYS A 112 23.63 6.42 0.65
CA CYS A 112 22.92 6.75 -0.59
C CYS A 112 23.55 7.99 -1.22
N HIS A 113 24.02 7.88 -2.46
CA HIS A 113 24.67 8.96 -3.19
C HIS A 113 23.70 9.77 -4.05
N GLU A 114 22.76 9.10 -4.71
CA GLU A 114 21.91 9.72 -5.71
C GLU A 114 20.60 8.94 -5.89
N VAL A 115 19.53 9.64 -6.26
CA VAL A 115 18.30 9.05 -6.79
C VAL A 115 18.01 9.69 -8.13
N GLY A 116 17.62 8.89 -9.11
CA GLY A 116 17.37 9.37 -10.46
C GLY A 116 16.34 8.54 -11.21
N ARG A 117 16.13 8.91 -12.47
CA ARG A 117 15.24 8.22 -13.39
C ARG A 117 15.99 7.86 -14.66
N LEU A 118 15.87 6.61 -15.09
CA LEU A 118 16.37 6.12 -16.36
C LEU A 118 15.49 6.61 -17.52
N GLU A 119 15.99 6.45 -18.74
CA GLU A 119 15.33 6.88 -19.98
C GLU A 119 13.97 6.20 -20.22
N ASP A 120 13.81 4.98 -19.72
CA ASP A 120 12.56 4.20 -19.79
C ASP A 120 11.53 4.58 -18.70
N GLY A 121 11.87 5.55 -17.84
CA GLY A 121 11.03 6.00 -16.74
C GLY A 121 11.28 5.29 -15.40
N SER A 122 12.12 4.25 -15.37
CA SER A 122 12.45 3.49 -14.16
C SER A 122 13.24 4.34 -13.17
N LEU A 123 12.86 4.31 -11.90
CA LEU A 123 13.63 4.97 -10.84
C LEU A 123 14.84 4.13 -10.43
N PHE A 124 15.95 4.78 -10.10
CA PHE A 124 17.12 4.12 -9.53
C PHE A 124 17.63 4.85 -8.30
N VAL A 125 18.23 4.11 -7.38
CA VAL A 125 18.98 4.63 -6.23
C VAL A 125 20.43 4.17 -6.34
N LEU A 126 21.35 5.12 -6.32
CA LEU A 126 22.78 4.89 -6.35
C LEU A 126 23.34 4.94 -4.94
N MET A 127 24.08 3.91 -4.56
CA MET A 127 24.55 3.65 -3.20
C MET A 127 26.03 3.25 -3.24
N GLU A 128 26.70 3.33 -2.09
CA GLU A 128 28.00 2.70 -1.95
C GLU A 128 27.91 1.19 -2.21
N LYS A 129 28.92 0.63 -2.88
CA LYS A 129 29.03 -0.81 -3.05
C LYS A 129 29.65 -1.41 -1.79
N LEU A 130 28.92 -2.31 -1.13
CA LEU A 130 29.40 -3.00 0.06
C LEU A 130 30.02 -4.35 -0.29
N ASP A 131 31.25 -4.57 0.16
CA ASP A 131 31.96 -5.85 0.03
C ASP A 131 31.75 -6.67 1.31
N GLY A 132 30.62 -7.38 1.37
CA GLY A 132 30.20 -8.17 2.53
C GLY A 132 29.14 -9.21 2.18
N GLN A 133 28.74 -10.00 3.18
CA GLN A 133 27.68 -11.02 3.04
C GLN A 133 26.43 -10.57 3.79
N GLN A 134 25.26 -10.91 3.25
CA GLN A 134 23.99 -10.73 3.94
C GLN A 134 23.90 -11.70 5.14
N LEU A 135 23.20 -11.29 6.21
CA LEU A 135 23.15 -12.06 7.45
C LEU A 135 22.52 -13.45 7.29
N ASP A 136 21.53 -13.61 6.41
CA ASP A 136 20.92 -14.91 6.09
C ASP A 136 21.88 -15.86 5.38
N ALA A 137 22.79 -15.35 4.55
CA ALA A 137 23.85 -16.14 3.95
C ALA A 137 24.87 -16.62 4.99
N VAL A 138 25.18 -15.78 5.99
CA VAL A 138 26.11 -16.13 7.07
C VAL A 138 25.48 -17.09 8.08
N VAL A 139 24.22 -16.86 8.46
CA VAL A 139 23.45 -17.70 9.40
C VAL A 139 22.52 -18.62 8.60
N SER A 140 23.12 -19.58 7.90
CA SER A 140 22.38 -20.51 7.02
C SER A 140 21.71 -21.67 7.77
N GLY A 141 21.38 -21.49 9.05
CA GLY A 141 20.78 -22.51 9.93
C GLY A 141 21.44 -22.63 11.30
N PRO A 142 20.96 -23.55 12.16
CA PRO A 142 21.35 -23.62 13.58
C PRO A 142 22.84 -23.86 13.83
N GLN A 143 23.50 -24.63 12.96
CA GLN A 143 24.92 -24.94 13.07
C GLN A 143 25.81 -23.73 12.76
N ARG A 144 25.24 -22.71 12.09
CA ARG A 144 25.89 -21.44 11.75
C ARG A 144 25.31 -20.27 12.56
N ALA A 145 24.57 -20.54 13.64
CA ALA A 145 24.09 -19.52 14.54
C ALA A 145 25.27 -18.76 15.19
N MET A 146 25.08 -17.46 15.37
CA MET A 146 26.07 -16.56 15.95
C MET A 146 26.15 -16.75 17.48
N THR A 147 27.34 -16.50 18.02
CA THR A 147 27.54 -16.49 19.47
C THR A 147 26.87 -15.27 20.12
N PRO A 148 26.48 -15.31 21.41
CA PRO A 148 25.89 -14.15 22.08
C PRO A 148 26.70 -12.85 21.97
N PRO A 149 28.04 -12.84 22.09
CA PRO A 149 28.84 -11.62 21.86
C PRO A 149 28.72 -11.06 20.43
N GLN A 150 28.68 -11.92 19.41
CA GLN A 150 28.51 -11.48 18.02
C GLN A 150 27.12 -10.89 17.80
N VAL A 151 26.07 -11.50 18.36
CA VAL A 151 24.70 -10.98 18.25
C VAL A 151 24.53 -9.66 19.01
N VAL A 152 25.20 -9.47 20.15
CA VAL A 152 25.19 -8.17 20.83
C VAL A 152 25.85 -7.10 19.97
N ARG A 153 27.01 -7.36 19.35
CA ARG A 153 27.65 -6.39 18.44
C ARG A 153 26.75 -6.04 17.25
N LEU A 154 26.13 -7.07 16.64
CA LEU A 154 25.13 -6.90 15.59
C LEU A 154 23.98 -6.01 16.03
N GLY A 155 23.37 -6.32 17.16
CA GLY A 155 22.22 -5.58 17.69
C GLY A 155 22.55 -4.14 18.07
N VAL A 156 23.73 -3.88 18.65
CA VAL A 156 24.19 -2.51 18.96
C VAL A 156 24.32 -1.69 17.68
N ALA A 157 24.93 -2.26 16.63
CA ALA A 157 25.12 -1.57 15.36
C ALA A 157 23.78 -1.28 14.65
N VAL A 158 22.88 -2.25 14.59
CA VAL A 158 21.54 -2.06 13.99
C VAL A 158 20.71 -1.07 14.81
N ALA A 159 20.73 -1.17 16.15
CA ALA A 159 20.05 -0.20 17.01
C ALA A 159 20.60 1.22 16.82
N SER A 160 21.93 1.39 16.66
CA SER A 160 22.54 2.70 16.36
C SER A 160 22.06 3.25 15.02
N ALA A 161 21.95 2.41 13.99
CA ALA A 161 21.38 2.80 12.70
C ALA A 161 19.92 3.24 12.81
N LEU A 162 19.09 2.48 13.55
CA LEU A 162 17.69 2.83 13.79
C LEU A 162 17.56 4.14 14.58
N THR A 163 18.36 4.36 15.63
CA THR A 163 18.38 5.64 16.37
C THR A 163 18.63 6.82 15.44
N ALA A 164 19.64 6.72 14.56
CA ALA A 164 19.99 7.79 13.63
C ALA A 164 18.87 8.07 12.59
N ALA A 165 18.22 7.02 12.08
CA ALA A 165 17.12 7.15 11.13
C ALA A 165 15.84 7.71 11.79
N HIS A 166 15.48 7.19 12.97
CA HIS A 166 14.30 7.60 13.73
C HIS A 166 14.37 9.08 14.15
N ALA A 167 15.57 9.58 14.47
CA ALA A 167 15.80 10.99 14.78
C ALA A 167 15.42 11.95 13.63
N HIS A 168 15.38 11.44 12.40
CA HIS A 168 14.98 12.19 11.20
C HIS A 168 13.58 11.78 10.69
N GLY A 169 12.80 11.05 11.50
CA GLY A 169 11.45 10.61 11.14
C GLY A 169 11.41 9.45 10.14
N VAL A 170 12.54 8.80 9.86
CA VAL A 170 12.62 7.69 8.89
C VAL A 170 12.52 6.35 9.61
N LEU A 171 11.52 5.54 9.27
CA LEU A 171 11.37 4.16 9.75
C LEU A 171 11.89 3.16 8.72
N HIS A 172 12.46 2.04 9.17
CA HIS A 172 12.97 1.00 8.27
C HIS A 172 11.84 0.15 7.66
N ARG A 173 10.83 -0.28 8.43
CA ARG A 173 9.60 -1.02 8.01
C ARG A 173 9.77 -2.42 7.39
N ASP A 174 10.96 -2.78 6.90
CA ASP A 174 11.28 -4.12 6.38
C ASP A 174 12.61 -4.67 6.91
N LEU A 175 12.93 -4.48 8.18
CA LEU A 175 14.18 -4.99 8.75
C LEU A 175 14.11 -6.52 8.85
N LYS A 176 15.09 -7.19 8.22
CA LYS A 176 15.18 -8.65 8.10
C LYS A 176 16.62 -9.05 7.78
N PRO A 177 17.02 -10.33 7.94
CA PRO A 177 18.41 -10.72 7.76
C PRO A 177 19.04 -10.36 6.38
N PRO A 178 18.33 -10.48 5.23
CA PRO A 178 18.84 -10.00 3.94
C PRO A 178 19.20 -8.49 3.91
N ASN A 179 18.60 -7.68 4.78
CA ASN A 179 18.79 -6.23 4.84
C ASN A 179 19.88 -5.81 5.85
N VAL A 180 20.63 -6.79 6.37
CA VAL A 180 21.76 -6.57 7.27
C VAL A 180 23.00 -7.20 6.65
N MET A 181 23.99 -6.38 6.30
CA MET A 181 25.26 -6.82 5.72
C MET A 181 26.36 -6.87 6.76
N LEU A 182 27.11 -7.97 6.74
CA LEU A 182 28.34 -8.19 7.52
C LEU A 182 29.54 -8.00 6.59
N LEU A 183 30.31 -6.95 6.86
CA LEU A 183 31.53 -6.61 6.13
C LEU A 183 32.76 -7.23 6.80
N ALA A 184 33.93 -6.99 6.22
CA ALA A 184 35.21 -7.25 6.88
C ALA A 184 35.25 -6.62 8.29
N ASP A 185 36.06 -7.19 9.18
CA ASP A 185 36.23 -6.71 10.57
C ASP A 185 34.97 -6.71 11.44
N GLN A 186 33.93 -7.44 11.03
CA GLN A 186 32.62 -7.52 11.71
C GLN A 186 31.85 -6.20 11.75
N GLU A 187 32.14 -5.29 10.82
CA GLU A 187 31.31 -4.12 10.61
C GLU A 187 29.92 -4.52 10.09
N VAL A 188 28.91 -3.79 10.52
CA VAL A 188 27.50 -4.05 10.20
C VAL A 188 26.93 -2.85 9.47
N ARG A 189 26.33 -3.10 8.30
CA ARG A 189 25.60 -2.11 7.51
C ARG A 189 24.15 -2.52 7.34
N VAL A 190 23.25 -1.63 7.70
CA VAL A 190 21.82 -1.76 7.39
C VAL A 190 21.60 -1.18 6.00
N VAL A 191 21.04 -2.00 5.12
CA VAL A 191 20.69 -1.63 3.74
C VAL A 191 19.17 -1.61 3.59
N ASP A 192 18.67 -1.05 2.49
CA ASP A 192 17.25 -1.15 2.13
C ASP A 192 16.28 -0.57 3.18
N PHE A 193 16.62 0.58 3.77
CA PHE A 193 15.68 1.40 4.56
C PHE A 193 14.43 1.63 3.72
N GLY A 194 13.27 1.22 4.25
CA GLY A 194 12.09 0.86 3.47
C GLY A 194 11.59 1.93 2.52
N ILE A 195 12.07 1.88 1.28
CA ILE A 195 11.69 2.88 0.29
C ILE A 195 10.36 2.47 -0.38
N ALA A 196 9.26 2.76 0.28
CA ALA A 196 7.88 2.33 -0.02
C ALA A 196 7.54 0.86 0.31
N LYS A 197 7.32 0.61 1.60
CA LYS A 197 6.15 -0.18 2.01
C LYS A 197 5.06 0.76 2.50
N ILE A 198 4.57 1.63 1.62
CA ILE A 198 3.22 2.19 1.82
C ILE A 198 2.28 1.12 1.29
N LEU A 199 1.99 0.18 2.16
CA LEU A 199 0.79 -0.61 2.01
C LEU A 199 -0.33 0.36 2.32
N GLY A 200 -1.02 0.82 1.27
CA GLY A 200 -2.36 1.32 1.48
C GLY A 200 -3.18 0.24 2.22
N PRO A 201 -4.23 0.62 2.96
CA PRO A 201 -5.06 -0.30 3.77
C PRO A 201 -5.79 -1.42 2.98
N ASN A 202 -5.47 -1.59 1.69
CA ASN A 202 -6.09 -2.53 0.74
C ASN A 202 -5.16 -3.69 0.32
N THR A 203 -4.06 -3.96 1.04
CA THR A 203 -3.16 -5.05 0.63
C THR A 203 -3.70 -6.40 1.12
N THR A 204 -4.11 -7.28 0.20
CA THR A 204 -4.64 -8.64 0.49
C THR A 204 -3.57 -9.58 1.02
N ALA A 205 -3.89 -10.68 1.73
CA ALA A 205 -2.90 -11.67 2.25
C ALA A 205 -1.99 -12.26 1.15
N GLN A 206 -2.50 -12.39 -0.06
CA GLN A 206 -1.78 -12.87 -1.23
C GLN A 206 -0.86 -11.80 -1.84
N GLN A 207 -1.31 -10.54 -1.91
CA GLN A 207 -0.43 -9.40 -2.25
C GLN A 207 0.58 -9.11 -1.13
N LEU A 208 0.20 -9.28 0.14
CA LEU A 208 1.08 -9.19 1.31
C LEU A 208 2.20 -10.25 1.18
N SER A 209 1.91 -11.45 0.66
CA SER A 209 2.92 -12.50 0.39
C SER A 209 3.83 -12.24 -0.81
N GLN A 210 3.39 -11.41 -1.77
CA GLN A 210 4.13 -11.08 -3.00
C GLN A 210 4.90 -9.75 -2.91
N VAL A 211 4.43 -8.81 -2.09
CA VAL A 211 4.94 -7.42 -1.98
C VAL A 211 5.69 -7.18 -0.68
N ILE A 212 5.45 -7.96 0.37
CA ILE A 212 5.93 -7.62 1.71
C ILE A 212 6.83 -8.71 2.23
N GLY A 213 8.12 -8.37 2.27
CA GLY A 213 9.15 -9.03 3.09
C GLY A 213 9.02 -10.54 3.23
N THR A 214 9.42 -11.03 4.39
CA THR A 214 9.25 -12.42 4.77
C THR A 214 8.38 -12.38 6.01
N PRO A 215 7.11 -12.87 6.00
CA PRO A 215 6.15 -12.75 7.11
C PRO A 215 6.73 -13.16 8.48
N LEU A 216 7.73 -14.03 8.46
CA LEU A 216 8.48 -14.56 9.59
C LEU A 216 9.16 -13.48 10.48
N PHE A 217 9.34 -12.25 10.00
CA PHE A 217 10.01 -11.16 10.73
C PHE A 217 9.11 -9.95 11.01
N MET A 218 7.86 -9.95 10.53
CA MET A 218 7.00 -8.77 10.60
C MET A 218 6.35 -8.60 11.96
N ALA A 219 6.23 -7.34 12.38
CA ALA A 219 5.53 -6.98 13.61
C ALA A 219 4.01 -7.14 13.43
N PRO A 220 3.26 -7.57 14.47
CA PRO A 220 1.82 -7.81 14.37
C PRO A 220 1.03 -6.59 13.89
N GLU A 221 1.41 -5.39 14.34
CA GLU A 221 0.77 -4.14 13.96
C GLU A 221 0.93 -3.79 12.46
N GLN A 222 1.82 -4.46 11.72
CA GLN A 222 1.90 -4.32 10.26
C GLN A 222 0.70 -4.92 9.54
N PHE A 223 -0.06 -5.80 10.21
CA PHE A 223 -1.22 -6.48 9.68
C PHE A 223 -2.54 -5.97 10.26
N THR A 224 -2.47 -5.15 11.31
CA THR A 224 -3.62 -4.57 11.98
C THR A 224 -3.90 -3.18 11.39
N ALA A 225 -4.97 -3.07 10.61
CA ALA A 225 -5.38 -1.80 10.02
C ALA A 225 -5.77 -0.79 11.12
N GLY A 226 -5.19 0.41 11.08
CA GLY A 226 -5.54 1.51 12.00
C GLY A 226 -4.61 1.68 13.22
N THR A 227 -3.62 0.81 13.44
CA THR A 227 -2.62 1.01 14.50
C THR A 227 -1.59 2.06 14.10
N ARG A 228 -1.34 3.07 14.94
CA ARG A 228 -0.29 4.07 14.70
C ARG A 228 1.06 3.36 14.74
N VAL A 229 1.73 3.30 13.59
CA VAL A 229 3.05 2.70 13.46
C VAL A 229 4.11 3.73 13.83
N ASP A 230 4.91 3.42 14.86
CA ASP A 230 6.05 4.23 15.30
C ASP A 230 7.36 3.41 15.23
N GLY A 231 8.46 3.94 15.79
CA GLY A 231 9.77 3.29 15.81
C GLY A 231 9.77 1.89 16.44
N ARG A 232 8.79 1.54 17.27
CA ARG A 232 8.70 0.24 17.95
C ARG A 232 8.41 -0.92 17.01
N LEU A 233 7.92 -0.64 15.81
CA LEU A 233 7.85 -1.63 14.72
C LEU A 233 9.24 -2.14 14.37
N ASP A 234 10.18 -1.23 14.13
CA ASP A 234 11.56 -1.60 13.77
C ASP A 234 12.25 -2.34 14.93
N LEU A 235 11.89 -2.02 16.18
CA LEU A 235 12.40 -2.72 17.35
C LEU A 235 11.94 -4.18 17.42
N TYR A 236 10.68 -4.45 17.04
CA TYR A 236 10.21 -5.83 16.91
C TYR A 236 10.99 -6.58 15.84
N GLN A 237 11.16 -5.97 14.67
CA GLN A 237 11.90 -6.56 13.56
C GLN A 237 13.38 -6.81 13.93
N LEU A 238 13.98 -5.90 14.70
CA LEU A 238 15.30 -6.11 15.30
C LEU A 238 15.29 -7.32 16.23
N GLY A 239 14.31 -7.45 17.12
CA GLY A 239 14.13 -8.64 17.96
C GLY A 239 14.07 -9.93 17.16
N ALA A 240 13.34 -9.94 16.04
CA ALA A 240 13.23 -11.09 15.14
C ALA A 240 14.56 -11.42 14.45
N VAL A 241 15.33 -10.41 14.03
CA VAL A 241 16.68 -10.56 13.47
C VAL A 241 17.65 -11.13 14.50
N LEU A 242 17.64 -10.64 15.74
CA LEU A 242 18.51 -11.14 16.81
C LEU A 242 18.14 -12.57 17.21
N HIS A 243 16.85 -12.90 17.26
CA HIS A 243 16.38 -14.26 17.47
C HIS A 243 16.90 -15.21 16.38
N PHE A 244 16.79 -14.81 15.11
CA PHE A 244 17.34 -15.56 13.98
C PHE A 244 18.86 -15.73 14.08
N ALA A 245 19.59 -14.67 14.39
CA ALA A 245 21.04 -14.74 14.52
C ALA A 245 21.50 -15.72 15.62
N LEU A 246 20.78 -15.81 16.75
CA LEU A 246 21.13 -16.72 17.86
C LEU A 246 20.71 -18.18 17.66
N THR A 247 19.68 -18.43 16.85
CA THR A 247 19.03 -19.76 16.79
C THR A 247 19.08 -20.40 15.41
N GLY A 248 19.45 -19.63 14.38
CA GLY A 248 19.31 -20.01 12.98
C GLY A 248 17.86 -20.11 12.50
N HIS A 249 16.89 -19.65 13.31
CA HIS A 249 15.47 -19.75 13.01
C HIS A 249 14.73 -18.44 13.31
N PRO A 250 13.72 -18.07 12.50
CA PRO A 250 12.82 -16.97 12.85
C PRO A 250 12.06 -17.26 14.15
N PRO A 251 11.50 -16.23 14.81
CA PRO A 251 10.78 -16.38 16.07
C PRO A 251 9.54 -17.27 15.97
N TYR A 252 8.84 -17.24 14.83
CA TYR A 252 7.68 -18.10 14.57
C TYR A 252 7.99 -19.09 13.46
N ARG A 253 7.72 -20.37 13.70
CA ARG A 253 7.99 -21.46 12.76
C ARG A 253 6.76 -21.75 11.93
N THR A 254 6.94 -22.12 10.67
CA THR A 254 5.83 -22.51 9.79
C THR A 254 6.10 -23.88 9.20
N HIS A 255 5.03 -24.61 8.91
CA HIS A 255 5.09 -25.95 8.32
C HIS A 255 4.45 -25.93 6.93
N ALA A 256 5.20 -26.41 5.93
CA ALA A 256 4.75 -26.41 4.53
C ALA A 256 3.53 -27.32 4.25
N ARG A 257 3.17 -28.22 5.17
CA ARG A 257 2.12 -29.25 4.98
C ARG A 257 0.71 -28.83 5.38
N ALA A 258 0.51 -27.64 5.94
CA ALA A 258 -0.74 -27.27 6.62
C ALA A 258 -1.83 -26.63 5.74
N GLY A 259 -1.65 -26.51 4.42
CA GLY A 259 -2.63 -25.87 3.51
C GLY A 259 -2.82 -24.35 3.69
N ALA A 260 -2.52 -23.80 4.86
CA ALA A 260 -2.57 -22.37 5.17
C ALA A 260 -1.26 -21.65 4.79
N SER A 261 -1.37 -20.41 4.29
CA SER A 261 -0.21 -19.57 3.94
C SER A 261 0.70 -19.32 5.16
N THR A 262 2.02 -19.19 4.93
CA THR A 262 3.03 -18.86 5.96
C THR A 262 2.61 -17.66 6.80
N LEU A 263 1.96 -16.67 6.19
CA LEU A 263 1.45 -15.49 6.87
C LEU A 263 0.37 -15.84 7.91
N ILE A 264 -0.63 -16.64 7.54
CA ILE A 264 -1.73 -17.04 8.45
C ILE A 264 -1.17 -17.80 9.66
N GLN A 265 -0.19 -18.69 9.44
CA GLN A 265 0.44 -19.46 10.52
C GLN A 265 1.22 -18.56 11.50
N VAL A 266 1.88 -17.52 11.01
CA VAL A 266 2.59 -16.55 11.86
C VAL A 266 1.61 -15.70 12.65
N LEU A 267 0.56 -15.20 12.00
CA LEU A 267 -0.48 -14.37 12.64
C LEU A 267 -1.21 -15.12 13.75
N ASP A 268 -1.53 -16.40 13.53
CA ASP A 268 -2.17 -17.23 14.55
C ASP A 268 -1.26 -17.42 15.78
N GLN A 269 0.02 -17.73 15.57
CA GLN A 269 0.99 -17.85 16.67
C GLN A 269 1.23 -16.53 17.40
N GLN A 270 1.23 -15.39 16.69
CA GLN A 270 1.30 -14.06 17.31
C GLN A 270 0.04 -13.82 18.17
N ARG A 271 -1.15 -14.10 17.63
CA ARG A 271 -2.43 -13.93 18.34
C ARG A 271 -2.50 -14.77 19.62
N GLN A 272 -2.02 -16.01 19.58
CA GLN A 272 -1.96 -16.90 20.77
C GLN A 272 -1.07 -16.36 21.89
N ARG A 273 -0.15 -15.43 21.60
CA ARG A 273 0.75 -14.80 22.57
C ARG A 273 0.35 -13.37 22.95
N SER A 274 -0.85 -12.92 22.57
CA SER A 274 -1.39 -11.62 23.00
C SER A 274 -1.39 -11.52 24.53
N GLY A 275 -0.94 -10.39 25.09
CA GLY A 275 -0.83 -10.21 26.55
C GLY A 275 0.44 -10.76 27.19
N ALA A 276 1.29 -11.48 26.44
CA ALA A 276 2.51 -12.13 26.94
C ALA A 276 3.78 -11.58 26.28
N GLU A 277 4.95 -11.95 26.83
CA GLU A 277 6.23 -11.72 26.14
C GLU A 277 6.34 -12.56 24.86
N GLY A 278 7.11 -12.05 23.88
CA GLY A 278 7.36 -12.75 22.63
C GLY A 278 8.23 -14.00 22.80
N PRO A 279 8.40 -14.79 21.71
CA PRO A 279 9.24 -15.99 21.72
C PRO A 279 10.68 -15.69 22.13
N ARG A 280 11.16 -16.37 23.17
CA ARG A 280 12.56 -16.24 23.60
C ARG A 280 13.47 -17.21 22.82
N PRO A 281 14.69 -16.80 22.44
CA PRO A 281 15.67 -17.70 21.81
C PRO A 281 15.89 -19.01 22.57
N SER A 282 15.77 -18.98 23.91
CA SER A 282 15.93 -20.14 24.77
C SER A 282 14.83 -21.19 24.66
N GLU A 283 13.70 -20.88 24.03
CA GLU A 283 12.68 -21.88 23.67
C GLU A 283 13.21 -22.85 22.60
N ILE A 284 14.14 -22.40 21.75
CA ILE A 284 14.82 -23.23 20.74
C ILE A 284 16.15 -23.76 21.26
N ASN A 285 16.92 -22.92 21.96
CA ASN A 285 18.22 -23.28 22.52
C ASN A 285 18.24 -23.04 24.04
N PRO A 286 17.80 -24.01 24.86
CA PRO A 286 17.70 -23.85 26.32
C PRO A 286 18.99 -23.43 27.02
N ALA A 287 20.17 -23.66 26.43
CA ALA A 287 21.45 -23.25 27.00
C ALA A 287 21.54 -21.71 27.19
N LEU A 288 20.82 -20.94 26.38
CA LEU A 288 20.81 -19.48 26.42
C LEU A 288 20.27 -18.91 27.75
N LYS A 289 19.41 -19.66 28.47
CA LYS A 289 18.96 -19.27 29.83
C LYS A 289 20.11 -19.11 30.81
N ARG A 290 21.19 -19.89 30.62
CA ARG A 290 22.38 -19.83 31.48
C ARG A 290 23.47 -18.96 30.87
N THR A 291 23.68 -19.02 29.56
CA THR A 291 24.83 -18.36 28.92
C THR A 291 24.57 -16.92 28.52
N ALA A 292 23.31 -16.51 28.31
CA ALA A 292 22.95 -15.17 27.91
C ALA A 292 21.53 -14.74 28.37
N PRO A 293 21.19 -14.86 29.69
CA PRO A 293 19.83 -14.63 30.19
C PRO A 293 19.30 -13.21 29.92
N VAL A 294 20.16 -12.20 29.99
CA VAL A 294 19.77 -10.79 29.76
C VAL A 294 19.41 -10.57 28.29
N LEU A 295 20.21 -11.12 27.36
CA LEU A 295 19.95 -11.04 25.92
C LEU A 295 18.68 -11.82 25.53
N ASP A 296 18.49 -13.00 26.13
CA ASP A 296 17.29 -13.83 25.93
C ASP A 296 16.01 -13.11 26.32
N ALA A 297 16.00 -12.47 27.51
CA ALA A 297 14.87 -11.69 28.00
C ALA A 297 14.62 -10.43 27.17
N LEU A 298 15.68 -9.72 26.77
CA LEU A 298 15.54 -8.53 25.93
C LEU A 298 14.91 -8.87 24.56
N ILE A 299 15.32 -9.97 23.94
CA ILE A 299 14.74 -10.43 22.67
C ILE A 299 13.25 -10.78 22.85
N GLY A 300 12.88 -11.45 23.94
CA GLY A 300 11.48 -11.71 24.28
C GLY A 300 10.65 -10.42 24.44
N ARG A 301 11.22 -9.39 25.10
CA ARG A 301 10.57 -8.08 25.26
C ARG A 301 10.41 -7.34 23.92
N LEU A 302 11.43 -7.37 23.06
CA LEU A 302 11.36 -6.79 21.71
C LEU A 302 10.29 -7.47 20.85
N LEU A 303 10.11 -8.78 21.01
CA LEU A 303 9.12 -9.59 20.27
C LEU A 303 7.71 -9.57 20.88
N SER A 304 7.44 -8.70 21.85
CA SER A 304 6.08 -8.50 22.37
C SER A 304 5.12 -8.12 21.25
N THR A 305 3.91 -8.70 21.26
CA THR A 305 2.86 -8.34 20.30
C THR A 305 2.21 -6.99 20.61
N GLU A 306 2.38 -6.53 21.85
CA GLU A 306 1.97 -5.21 22.35
C GLU A 306 3.15 -4.22 22.22
N PRO A 307 3.08 -3.22 21.31
CA PRO A 307 4.17 -2.26 21.10
C PRO A 307 4.61 -1.54 22.38
N GLU A 308 3.68 -1.21 23.27
CA GLU A 308 3.88 -0.54 24.56
C GLU A 308 4.73 -1.32 25.56
N ARG A 309 4.85 -2.64 25.43
CA ARG A 309 5.74 -3.45 26.28
C ARG A 309 7.17 -3.51 25.78
N ARG A 310 7.40 -3.10 24.52
CA ARG A 310 8.75 -3.02 23.94
C ARG A 310 9.50 -1.83 24.57
N PRO A 311 10.83 -1.79 24.42
CA PRO A 311 11.60 -0.57 24.70
C PRO A 311 11.02 0.65 23.97
N SER A 312 11.13 1.84 24.56
CA SER A 312 10.48 3.04 24.06
C SER A 312 11.02 3.46 22.69
N ASP A 313 12.32 3.26 22.47
CA ASP A 313 13.06 3.70 21.29
C ASP A 313 14.32 2.85 21.07
N ALA A 314 14.97 3.03 19.92
CA ALA A 314 16.16 2.29 19.54
C ALA A 314 17.38 2.59 20.43
N GLU A 315 17.44 3.77 21.06
CA GLU A 315 18.54 4.16 21.92
C GLU A 315 18.49 3.44 23.28
N GLU A 316 17.29 3.21 23.83
CA GLU A 316 17.09 2.29 24.98
C GLU A 316 17.62 0.90 24.63
N VAL A 317 17.26 0.34 23.47
CA VAL A 317 17.73 -0.98 23.03
C VAL A 317 19.25 -1.03 22.90
N ARG A 318 19.85 -0.01 22.29
CA ARG A 318 21.31 0.09 22.13
C ARG A 318 22.02 0.08 23.48
N ARG A 319 21.54 0.85 24.46
CA ARG A 319 22.08 0.88 25.83
C ARG A 319 21.92 -0.46 26.55
N LEU A 320 20.75 -1.10 26.45
CA LEU A 320 20.49 -2.40 27.06
C LEU A 320 21.39 -3.50 26.46
N LEU A 321 21.62 -3.50 25.15
CA LEU A 321 22.54 -4.42 24.49
C LEU A 321 24.00 -4.15 24.87
N ALA A 322 24.43 -2.88 24.91
CA ALA A 322 25.78 -2.51 25.31
C ALA A 322 26.09 -2.89 26.78
N ALA A 323 25.07 -2.89 27.65
CA ALA A 323 25.17 -3.32 29.04
C ALA A 323 25.20 -4.85 29.22
N CYS A 324 24.98 -5.65 28.17
CA CYS A 324 25.05 -7.10 28.28
C CYS A 324 26.48 -7.58 28.58
N PRO A 325 26.70 -8.50 29.55
CA PRO A 325 28.04 -8.98 29.93
C PRO A 325 28.87 -9.59 28.79
N SER A 326 28.21 -10.03 27.72
CA SER A 326 28.84 -10.56 26.50
C SER A 326 29.49 -9.47 25.62
N HIS A 327 29.21 -8.18 25.85
CA HIS A 327 29.80 -7.06 25.12
C HIS A 327 31.24 -6.76 25.57
N SER A 328 31.51 -6.87 26.86
CA SER A 328 32.80 -6.54 27.50
C SER A 328 33.88 -7.63 27.38
N ALA A 329 33.54 -8.81 26.85
CA ALA A 329 34.47 -9.92 26.65
C ALA A 329 35.34 -9.82 25.36
N GLY A 330 35.18 -8.75 24.57
CA GLY A 330 35.87 -8.55 23.28
C GLY A 330 37.24 -7.87 23.34
N GLY A 331 37.71 -7.44 24.51
CA GLY A 331 39.02 -6.80 24.65
C GLY A 331 40.13 -7.81 24.97
N ARG A 332 41.04 -8.02 24.01
CA ARG A 332 42.23 -8.90 24.04
C ARG A 332 41.96 -10.39 23.85
N ARG A 333 42.06 -10.84 22.59
CA ARG A 333 42.79 -12.07 22.26
C ARG A 333 43.32 -12.00 20.83
N THR A 334 44.59 -12.35 20.72
CA THR A 334 45.49 -12.29 19.58
C THR A 334 44.92 -12.94 18.31
N VAL A 335 45.14 -12.23 17.20
CA VAL A 335 44.95 -12.66 15.82
C VAL A 335 45.65 -13.99 15.57
N VAL A 336 44.88 -15.01 15.17
CA VAL A 336 45.37 -16.08 14.30
C VAL A 336 44.43 -16.09 13.11
N GLU A 337 44.85 -15.40 12.05
CA GLU A 337 44.19 -15.43 10.75
C GLU A 337 44.17 -16.85 10.20
N ARG A 338 43.00 -17.28 9.71
CA ARG A 338 42.90 -18.26 8.62
C ARG A 338 42.08 -17.65 7.50
N PRO A 339 42.62 -17.50 6.27
CA PRO A 339 41.86 -16.91 5.17
C PRO A 339 40.74 -17.84 4.72
N LEU A 340 39.55 -17.28 4.46
CA LEU A 340 38.55 -17.94 3.61
C LEU A 340 39.05 -17.90 2.17
N ALA A 341 39.32 -19.07 1.59
CA ALA A 341 39.70 -19.20 0.19
C ALA A 341 38.50 -18.90 -0.73
N ALA A 342 38.75 -18.07 -1.74
CA ALA A 342 37.84 -17.81 -2.85
C ALA A 342 37.67 -19.08 -3.71
N VAL A 343 36.42 -19.39 -4.07
CA VAL A 343 36.11 -20.44 -5.06
C VAL A 343 35.54 -19.74 -6.30
N THR A 344 36.34 -19.68 -7.35
CA THR A 344 35.91 -19.38 -8.72
C THR A 344 36.24 -20.57 -9.62
N GLY A 345 35.27 -20.97 -10.46
CA GLY A 345 35.47 -21.87 -11.60
C GLY A 345 34.84 -23.26 -11.50
N PRO A 346 34.18 -23.78 -12.57
CA PRO A 346 33.68 -25.14 -12.62
C PRO A 346 34.83 -26.13 -12.89
N PRO A 347 34.77 -27.38 -12.38
CA PRO A 347 35.89 -28.30 -12.48
C PRO A 347 35.91 -29.03 -13.84
N PRO A 348 37.10 -29.35 -14.39
CA PRO A 348 37.23 -30.27 -15.51
C PRO A 348 37.14 -31.73 -15.02
N ALA A 349 36.64 -32.61 -15.87
CA ALA A 349 36.44 -34.03 -15.60
C ALA A 349 37.73 -34.87 -15.74
N LYS A 350 37.81 -35.96 -14.94
CA LYS A 350 38.50 -37.29 -15.11
C LYS A 350 39.32 -37.69 -13.86
N PRO A 351 39.73 -38.97 -13.68
CA PRO A 351 39.08 -40.27 -13.90
C PRO A 351 39.10 -41.16 -12.61
N ALA A 352 38.66 -42.42 -12.73
CA ALA A 352 38.38 -43.40 -11.66
C ALA A 352 39.58 -43.85 -10.76
N PRO A 353 39.33 -44.46 -9.57
CA PRO A 353 40.34 -44.70 -8.54
C PRO A 353 40.85 -46.16 -8.47
N ALA A 354 42.02 -46.34 -7.85
CA ALA A 354 42.55 -47.62 -7.36
C ALA A 354 43.44 -47.38 -6.11
N PRO A 355 43.61 -48.37 -5.20
CA PRO A 355 43.30 -48.14 -3.78
C PRO A 355 44.45 -48.34 -2.77
N SER A 356 44.17 -47.84 -1.55
CA SER A 356 44.50 -48.36 -0.21
C SER A 356 45.94 -48.70 0.18
N GLN A 357 46.43 -48.08 1.26
CA GLN A 357 47.07 -48.78 2.39
C GLN A 357 47.10 -47.92 3.67
N GLU A 358 47.14 -48.62 4.80
CA GLU A 358 46.73 -48.26 6.16
C GLU A 358 47.99 -47.97 7.07
N PRO A 359 47.99 -47.97 8.42
CA PRO A 359 48.17 -46.75 9.22
C PRO A 359 49.37 -46.71 10.24
N ALA A 360 49.70 -45.48 10.70
CA ALA A 360 50.28 -45.07 12.02
C ALA A 360 51.67 -45.64 12.46
N PRO A 361 52.37 -45.19 13.54
CA PRO A 361 51.99 -44.26 14.63
C PRO A 361 53.09 -43.28 15.19
N SER A 362 52.64 -42.46 16.17
CA SER A 362 53.32 -41.99 17.42
C SER A 362 54.37 -40.84 17.48
N ARG A 363 53.95 -39.78 18.22
CA ARG A 363 54.61 -38.88 19.23
C ARG A 363 55.99 -39.32 19.82
N PRO A 364 56.80 -38.45 20.51
CA PRO A 364 56.41 -37.40 21.49
C PRO A 364 57.30 -36.11 21.53
N ALA A 365 57.30 -35.40 22.67
CA ALA A 365 57.44 -33.96 22.87
C ALA A 365 58.72 -33.45 23.61
N SER A 366 58.91 -32.11 23.56
CA SER A 366 59.62 -31.20 24.50
C SER A 366 61.18 -31.19 24.50
N PRO A 367 61.92 -30.17 25.06
CA PRO A 367 61.55 -28.91 25.76
C PRO A 367 62.36 -27.63 25.34
N ALA A 368 62.04 -26.48 25.97
CA ALA A 368 62.83 -25.21 26.09
C ALA A 368 64.04 -25.39 27.07
N PRO A 369 64.90 -24.39 27.50
CA PRO A 369 64.74 -22.91 27.55
C PRO A 369 66.00 -21.95 27.46
N THR A 370 65.73 -20.62 27.35
CA THR A 370 66.44 -19.40 27.92
C THR A 370 67.93 -19.05 27.59
N PRO A 371 68.47 -17.86 27.99
CA PRO A 371 68.04 -16.44 27.83
C PRO A 371 69.23 -15.49 27.44
N THR A 372 69.00 -14.18 27.19
CA THR A 372 69.87 -13.07 27.69
C THR A 372 69.32 -11.67 27.35
N ILE A 373 69.28 -10.79 28.37
CA ILE A 373 69.22 -9.31 28.32
C ILE A 373 70.61 -8.81 28.81
N PRO A 374 71.07 -7.55 28.58
CA PRO A 374 70.69 -6.40 29.45
C PRO A 374 70.56 -5.01 28.76
N GLU A 375 69.83 -4.13 29.45
CA GLU A 375 69.68 -2.65 29.44
C GLU A 375 71.00 -1.85 29.67
N PRO A 376 71.10 -0.48 29.81
CA PRO A 376 70.09 0.53 30.25
C PRO A 376 70.10 1.97 29.62
N ALA A 377 69.18 2.82 30.14
CA ALA A 377 68.82 4.25 29.89
C ALA A 377 69.81 5.31 30.51
N PRO A 378 69.52 6.63 30.84
CA PRO A 378 68.27 7.46 30.81
C PRO A 378 68.36 9.05 30.65
N ARG A 379 67.19 9.75 30.85
CA ARG A 379 66.90 11.17 31.33
C ARG A 379 67.00 12.36 30.34
N SER A 380 66.27 13.51 30.40
CA SER A 380 65.56 14.35 31.43
C SER A 380 64.51 15.31 30.78
N VAL A 381 63.30 15.61 31.31
CA VAL A 381 62.78 16.71 32.21
C VAL A 381 63.12 18.19 31.86
N THR A 382 62.10 19.05 31.58
CA THR A 382 61.67 20.28 32.34
C THR A 382 60.57 21.11 31.62
N ALA A 383 59.72 21.78 32.41
CA ALA A 383 58.61 22.69 32.04
C ALA A 383 59.00 24.20 32.15
N VAL A 384 58.13 25.13 31.68
CA VAL A 384 57.73 26.46 32.27
C VAL A 384 57.03 27.37 31.22
N GLU A 385 55.93 28.05 31.61
CA GLU A 385 55.12 29.09 30.91
C GLU A 385 55.64 30.55 31.16
N PRO A 386 54.84 31.65 31.08
CA PRO A 386 54.37 32.45 29.93
C PRO A 386 54.87 33.93 29.99
N ASP A 387 54.47 34.82 29.06
CA ASP A 387 54.35 36.25 29.40
C ASP A 387 53.48 37.10 28.45
N ALA A 388 52.77 38.06 29.06
CA ALA A 388 51.99 39.14 28.44
C ALA A 388 52.56 40.49 28.89
N GLY A 389 52.53 41.53 28.04
CA GLY A 389 52.99 42.88 28.38
C GLY A 389 52.25 43.97 27.62
N VAL A 390 51.66 44.91 28.38
CA VAL A 390 50.77 46.02 27.99
C VAL A 390 51.49 47.36 28.19
N MET A 391 50.90 48.44 27.62
CA MET A 391 51.01 49.89 27.94
C MET A 391 51.82 50.68 26.89
N ARG A 392 51.54 51.92 26.47
CA ARG A 392 50.45 52.93 26.56
C ARG A 392 51.03 54.20 25.89
N ALA A 393 50.23 55.06 25.25
CA ALA A 393 50.16 56.52 25.55
C ALA A 393 49.34 57.28 24.49
N SER A 394 48.43 58.13 24.98
CA SER A 394 47.71 59.21 24.30
C SER A 394 48.47 60.54 24.58
N PRO A 395 48.19 61.72 23.97
CA PRO A 395 46.90 62.44 24.14
C PRO A 395 46.45 63.46 23.05
N ASN A 396 45.17 63.91 23.15
CA ASN A 396 44.58 65.27 22.97
C ASN A 396 44.80 66.09 21.67
N THR A 397 43.88 66.89 21.08
CA THR A 397 42.55 67.48 21.44
C THR A 397 41.92 68.11 20.17
N GLY A 398 40.57 68.28 20.11
CA GLY A 398 39.74 68.74 18.96
C GLY A 398 39.82 70.24 18.58
N PRO A 399 38.74 70.95 18.13
CA PRO A 399 37.31 70.60 17.99
C PRO A 399 36.61 71.15 16.70
N THR A 400 35.26 71.10 16.66
CA THR A 400 34.27 71.97 15.95
C THR A 400 33.45 71.45 14.74
N ALA A 401 32.18 71.84 14.79
CA ALA A 401 31.02 71.45 14.00
C ALA A 401 30.88 72.23 12.68
N VAL A 402 29.98 71.79 11.77
CA VAL A 402 29.03 72.60 10.96
C VAL A 402 28.14 71.65 10.10
N GLN A 403 26.82 71.84 10.17
CA GLN A 403 25.75 71.44 9.21
C GLN A 403 25.39 72.67 8.33
N PRO A 404 24.42 72.70 7.38
CA PRO A 404 23.68 71.69 6.59
C PRO A 404 23.44 72.09 5.09
N GLY A 405 22.60 71.32 4.36
CA GLY A 405 21.72 71.79 3.25
C GLY A 405 22.29 71.64 1.83
N ALA A 406 21.52 71.52 0.75
CA ALA A 406 20.08 71.47 0.52
C ALA A 406 19.82 70.91 -0.91
N ARG A 407 18.55 70.60 -1.17
CA ARG A 407 17.85 70.28 -2.43
C ARG A 407 18.45 70.85 -3.73
N PRO A 408 17.96 70.34 -4.88
CA PRO A 408 17.25 71.28 -5.75
C PRO A 408 15.93 70.76 -6.32
N ARG A 409 15.16 71.73 -6.79
CA ARG A 409 13.84 71.63 -7.42
C ARG A 409 13.90 72.50 -8.67
N ARG A 410 13.19 72.07 -9.73
CA ARG A 410 12.71 72.85 -10.91
C ARG A 410 13.82 73.27 -11.91
N LEU A 411 13.60 73.42 -13.21
CA LEU A 411 12.53 73.20 -14.20
C LEU A 411 13.22 73.55 -15.54
N SER A 412 12.94 72.88 -16.65
CA SER A 412 12.87 73.58 -17.94
C SER A 412 12.04 72.79 -18.94
N ALA A 413 11.39 73.56 -19.81
CA ALA A 413 10.26 73.19 -20.65
C ALA A 413 10.60 72.29 -21.85
N ALA A 414 9.53 71.74 -22.40
CA ALA A 414 9.39 71.00 -23.65
C ALA A 414 10.05 71.67 -24.87
N TRP A 415 10.38 70.88 -25.90
CA TRP A 415 9.70 70.87 -27.22
C TRP A 415 10.44 69.94 -28.22
N THR A 416 9.65 69.17 -28.99
CA THR A 416 9.99 68.40 -30.22
C THR A 416 10.92 67.18 -30.07
N GLY A 417 10.73 66.03 -30.71
CA GLY A 417 9.74 65.52 -31.65
C GLY A 417 10.23 64.15 -32.16
N VAL A 418 9.30 63.22 -32.32
CA VAL A 418 9.25 62.21 -33.40
C VAL A 418 10.38 61.16 -33.51
N LEU A 419 9.96 59.92 -33.22
CA LEU A 419 10.42 58.63 -33.78
C LEU A 419 11.82 58.12 -33.43
N LEU A 420 11.86 57.23 -32.43
CA LEU A 420 12.42 55.86 -32.51
C LEU A 420 12.21 55.16 -31.16
N GLY A 421 11.63 53.96 -31.14
CA GLY A 421 11.75 53.04 -30.00
C GLY A 421 10.46 52.55 -29.34
N SER A 422 9.62 51.91 -30.13
CA SER A 422 8.52 51.01 -29.78
C SER A 422 8.93 49.92 -28.76
N ALA A 423 8.95 50.22 -27.45
CA ALA A 423 9.05 49.18 -26.41
C ALA A 423 8.58 49.58 -25.00
N ALA A 424 8.59 50.87 -24.62
CA ALA A 424 8.39 51.24 -23.20
C ALA A 424 7.01 51.85 -22.88
N LEU A 425 6.22 52.27 -23.87
CA LEU A 425 4.94 52.96 -23.64
C LEU A 425 3.72 52.03 -23.47
N LEU A 426 3.87 50.73 -23.74
CA LEU A 426 2.83 49.74 -23.42
C LEU A 426 2.86 49.33 -21.92
N VAL A 427 4.01 49.51 -21.26
CA VAL A 427 4.22 49.12 -19.85
C VAL A 427 3.68 50.18 -18.88
N ALA A 428 3.64 51.45 -19.27
CA ALA A 428 3.16 52.53 -18.40
C ALA A 428 1.62 52.70 -18.37
N LEU A 429 0.88 52.15 -19.34
CA LEU A 429 -0.60 52.19 -19.37
C LEU A 429 -1.25 51.02 -18.63
N ILE A 430 -0.51 49.95 -18.35
CA ILE A 430 -1.01 48.77 -17.61
C ILE A 430 -0.77 48.91 -16.09
N VAL A 431 0.24 49.66 -15.67
CA VAL A 431 0.59 49.85 -14.24
C VAL A 431 -0.20 51.00 -13.59
N GLY A 432 -0.77 51.92 -14.38
CA GLY A 432 -1.48 53.10 -13.87
C GLY A 432 -2.94 52.89 -13.44
N THR A 433 -3.61 51.81 -13.87
CA THR A 433 -5.05 51.59 -13.59
C THR A 433 -5.35 50.76 -12.34
N VAL A 434 -4.40 50.05 -11.76
CA VAL A 434 -4.67 49.23 -10.55
C VAL A 434 -4.30 49.98 -9.25
N VAL A 435 -3.43 50.99 -9.33
CA VAL A 435 -3.04 51.86 -8.19
C VAL A 435 -4.21 52.71 -7.67
N VAL A 436 -5.32 52.81 -8.39
CA VAL A 436 -6.52 53.57 -7.99
C VAL A 436 -7.45 52.79 -7.03
N PHE A 437 -7.36 51.47 -6.94
CA PHE A 437 -8.20 50.69 -6.00
C PHE A 437 -7.48 50.27 -4.70
N ALA A 438 -6.15 50.32 -4.67
CA ALA A 438 -5.36 49.87 -3.52
C ALA A 438 -5.17 50.93 -2.41
N ALA A 439 -5.64 52.17 -2.57
CA ALA A 439 -5.26 53.28 -1.68
C ALA A 439 -6.41 53.89 -0.85
N LEU A 440 -7.64 53.35 -0.89
CA LEU A 440 -8.81 53.97 -0.23
C LEU A 440 -9.45 53.17 0.91
N SER A 441 -8.83 52.11 1.43
CA SER A 441 -9.33 51.47 2.67
C SER A 441 -8.25 51.07 3.66
N ALA A 442 -7.01 51.52 3.46
CA ALA A 442 -5.98 51.49 4.50
C ALA A 442 -6.11 52.70 5.45
N MET A 443 -7.12 52.67 6.32
CA MET A 443 -7.27 53.49 7.54
C MET A 443 -8.25 52.69 8.42
N THR A 444 -7.91 52.02 9.52
CA THR A 444 -6.96 52.39 10.58
C THR A 444 -6.67 51.19 11.51
N TRP A 445 -5.45 51.14 12.08
CA TRP A 445 -4.93 50.31 13.19
C TRP A 445 -4.44 48.87 12.88
N GLY A 446 -3.13 48.79 12.58
CA GLY A 446 -2.17 47.84 13.17
C GLY A 446 -2.42 46.34 13.01
N ALA A 447 -1.97 45.76 11.89
CA ALA A 447 -1.71 44.32 11.77
C ALA A 447 -0.25 44.10 11.31
N PRO A 448 0.56 43.29 12.03
CA PRO A 448 1.80 42.75 11.46
C PRO A 448 1.45 41.65 10.44
N MET A 449 2.19 41.63 9.33
CA MET A 449 2.09 40.64 8.26
C MET A 449 2.18 39.22 8.79
N GLU A 450 1.19 38.41 8.40
CA GLU A 450 1.09 36.98 8.67
C GLU A 450 2.08 36.15 7.83
N ASP A 451 2.54 35.10 8.49
CA ASP A 451 3.50 34.03 8.15
C ASP A 451 3.04 33.16 6.95
N PRO A 452 3.92 32.49 6.18
CA PRO A 452 3.55 31.56 5.10
C PRO A 452 2.90 30.23 5.56
N ALA A 453 2.13 30.23 6.65
CA ALA A 453 1.51 29.04 7.26
C ALA A 453 0.10 28.71 6.76
N THR A 454 -0.38 29.26 5.64
CA THR A 454 -1.80 29.15 5.23
C THR A 454 -2.09 28.12 4.13
N CYS A 455 -1.37 26.98 4.10
CA CYS A 455 -1.75 25.84 3.24
C CYS A 455 -1.84 24.49 3.99
N CYS A 456 -1.66 24.52 5.30
CA CYS A 456 -1.93 23.40 6.19
C CYS A 456 -2.60 24.00 7.42
N GLY A 457 -3.90 23.75 7.61
CA GLY A 457 -4.54 24.11 8.87
C GLY A 457 -3.83 23.36 10.00
N GLU A 458 -3.17 24.11 10.89
CA GLU A 458 -2.83 23.61 12.21
C GLU A 458 -4.11 23.16 12.90
N TRP A 459 -4.21 21.88 13.24
CA TRP A 459 -5.06 21.43 14.33
C TRP A 459 -4.14 21.10 15.49
N SER A 460 -3.65 22.15 16.13
CA SER A 460 -3.23 22.11 17.52
C SER A 460 -4.49 22.19 18.38
N ASP A 461 -5.10 21.05 18.70
CA ASP A 461 -5.45 20.73 20.08
C ASP A 461 -5.95 19.29 20.19
N SER A 462 -5.61 18.67 21.30
CA SER A 462 -5.88 17.30 21.67
C SER A 462 -7.33 17.08 22.10
N THR A 463 -8.11 16.37 21.26
CA THR A 463 -9.24 15.53 21.73
C THR A 463 -9.43 14.37 20.74
N ILE A 464 -9.28 13.13 21.20
CA ILE A 464 -9.87 11.98 20.50
C ILE A 464 -11.38 12.21 20.60
N MET A 465 -12.05 12.59 19.50
CA MET A 465 -13.52 12.71 19.50
C MET A 465 -14.09 11.39 19.99
N GLY A 466 -14.92 11.44 21.04
CA GLY A 466 -15.57 10.26 21.58
C GLY A 466 -16.56 9.68 20.57
N ASP A 467 -16.87 8.39 20.69
CA ASP A 467 -17.82 7.70 19.81
C ASP A 467 -19.19 8.42 19.75
N ASP A 468 -19.61 9.05 20.86
CA ASP A 468 -20.84 9.83 20.97
C ASP A 468 -20.83 11.09 20.09
N GLU A 469 -19.70 11.79 20.00
CA GLU A 469 -19.56 13.02 19.21
C GLU A 469 -19.56 12.71 17.70
N ILE A 470 -18.95 11.59 17.30
CA ILE A 470 -18.93 11.11 15.92
C ILE A 470 -20.34 10.72 15.45
N GLN A 471 -21.10 10.04 16.33
CA GLN A 471 -22.47 9.64 16.06
C GLN A 471 -23.40 10.85 15.99
N GLU A 472 -23.16 11.87 16.82
CA GLU A 472 -23.92 13.11 16.76
C GLU A 472 -23.73 13.85 15.44
N HIS A 473 -22.48 13.99 14.97
CA HIS A 473 -22.20 14.56 13.65
C HIS A 473 -22.86 13.78 12.51
N HIS A 474 -22.87 12.44 12.58
CA HIS A 474 -23.60 11.63 11.61
C HIS A 474 -25.11 11.94 11.61
N GLN A 475 -25.71 11.98 12.80
CA GLN A 475 -27.15 12.23 12.97
C GLN A 475 -27.53 13.63 12.49
N ARG A 476 -26.76 14.67 12.83
CA ARG A 476 -26.96 16.03 12.32
C ARG A 476 -26.85 16.08 10.78
N GLY A 477 -25.87 15.37 10.22
CA GLY A 477 -25.74 15.18 8.78
C GLY A 477 -27.00 14.59 8.14
N ASP A 478 -27.57 13.54 8.73
CA ASP A 478 -28.82 12.95 8.25
C ASP A 478 -30.01 13.90 8.38
N ASP A 479 -30.11 14.65 9.47
CA ASP A 479 -31.21 15.60 9.69
C ASP A 479 -31.16 16.74 8.68
N LEU A 480 -29.97 17.23 8.33
CA LEU A 480 -29.74 18.20 7.25
C LEU A 480 -29.99 17.59 5.87
N TYR A 481 -29.60 16.34 5.64
CA TYR A 481 -29.78 15.66 4.36
C TYR A 481 -31.26 15.35 4.06
N TYR A 482 -32.01 14.85 5.05
CA TYR A 482 -33.42 14.50 4.91
C TYR A 482 -34.38 15.65 5.27
N GLY A 483 -33.91 16.70 5.94
CA GLY A 483 -34.73 17.80 6.44
C GLY A 483 -35.57 17.43 7.68
N ARG A 484 -35.03 16.62 8.59
CA ARG A 484 -35.73 16.17 9.81
C ARG A 484 -35.56 17.20 10.90
N GLY A 485 -36.62 17.99 11.17
CA GLY A 485 -36.59 19.03 12.21
C GLY A 485 -35.75 20.27 11.84
N VAL A 486 -35.04 20.25 10.72
CA VAL A 486 -34.27 21.37 10.15
C VAL A 486 -34.56 21.52 8.66
N LYS A 487 -34.31 22.71 8.10
CA LYS A 487 -34.40 22.90 6.64
C LYS A 487 -33.31 22.06 5.97
N ARG A 488 -33.70 21.33 4.92
CA ARG A 488 -32.77 20.51 4.14
C ARG A 488 -31.63 21.36 3.57
N ASP A 489 -30.40 20.92 3.81
CA ASP A 489 -29.17 21.57 3.36
C ASP A 489 -28.08 20.53 3.09
N TYR A 490 -27.80 20.28 1.81
CA TYR A 490 -26.81 19.28 1.41
C TYR A 490 -25.37 19.72 1.64
N ALA A 491 -25.09 21.03 1.56
CA ALA A 491 -23.74 21.54 1.78
C ALA A 491 -23.36 21.43 3.26
N ALA A 492 -24.28 21.84 4.15
CA ALA A 492 -24.09 21.65 5.59
C ALA A 492 -24.05 20.16 5.97
N ALA A 493 -24.88 19.31 5.35
CA ALA A 493 -24.82 17.87 5.56
C ALA A 493 -23.45 17.29 5.16
N ALA A 494 -22.86 17.76 4.06
CA ALA A 494 -21.53 17.31 3.63
C ALA A 494 -20.44 17.65 4.66
N GLU A 495 -20.50 18.82 5.27
CA GLU A 495 -19.56 19.21 6.33
C GLU A 495 -19.71 18.33 7.58
N GLU A 496 -20.93 18.05 8.01
CA GLU A 496 -21.21 17.17 9.16
C GLU A 496 -20.78 15.72 8.88
N TYR A 497 -21.03 15.22 7.67
CA TYR A 497 -20.55 13.90 7.26
C TYR A 497 -19.02 13.83 7.12
N ASP A 498 -18.33 14.90 6.72
CA ASP A 498 -16.86 14.94 6.72
C ASP A 498 -16.30 14.85 8.14
N ARG A 499 -16.88 15.60 9.09
CA ARG A 499 -16.54 15.49 10.53
C ARG A 499 -16.77 14.07 11.04
N SER A 500 -17.93 13.49 10.76
CA SER A 500 -18.24 12.10 11.12
C SER A 500 -17.25 11.11 10.48
N CYS A 501 -16.91 11.30 9.20
CA CYS A 501 -15.95 10.46 8.48
C CYS A 501 -14.52 10.52 9.04
N ARG A 502 -14.14 11.61 9.73
CA ARG A 502 -12.85 11.72 10.45
C ARG A 502 -12.78 10.84 11.70
N GLY A 503 -13.92 10.53 12.31
CA GLY A 503 -14.04 9.60 13.45
C GLY A 503 -13.77 8.14 13.10
N VAL A 504 -13.90 7.22 14.07
CA VAL A 504 -13.61 5.78 13.84
C VAL A 504 -14.64 5.07 12.95
N GLY A 505 -15.89 5.55 12.89
CA GLY A 505 -16.98 4.95 12.11
C GLY A 505 -16.94 5.25 10.60
N GLY A 506 -17.48 4.34 9.79
CA GLY A 506 -17.49 4.46 8.33
C GLY A 506 -18.74 5.12 7.72
N HIS A 507 -19.82 5.32 8.48
CA HIS A 507 -21.11 5.81 7.98
C HIS A 507 -21.02 7.21 7.35
N GLY A 508 -20.33 8.16 8.02
CA GLY A 508 -20.12 9.49 7.46
C GLY A 508 -19.38 9.46 6.13
N CYS A 509 -18.42 8.55 5.96
CA CYS A 509 -17.70 8.40 4.69
C CYS A 509 -18.58 7.84 3.58
N LEU A 510 -19.48 6.90 3.88
CA LEU A 510 -20.47 6.39 2.93
C LEU A 510 -21.38 7.52 2.44
N ASN A 511 -21.96 8.28 3.36
CA ASN A 511 -22.92 9.33 3.03
C ASN A 511 -22.26 10.51 2.30
N LEU A 512 -21.07 10.93 2.73
CA LEU A 512 -20.29 11.93 2.01
C LEU A 512 -19.92 11.44 0.61
N GLY A 513 -19.58 10.15 0.47
CA GLY A 513 -19.34 9.52 -0.83
C GLY A 513 -20.53 9.67 -1.77
N PHE A 514 -21.75 9.45 -1.28
CA PHE A 514 -22.97 9.65 -2.08
C PHE A 514 -23.21 11.10 -2.49
N LEU A 515 -22.82 12.07 -1.67
CA LEU A 515 -22.93 13.49 -2.02
C LEU A 515 -21.98 13.84 -3.15
N TYR A 516 -20.72 13.38 -3.09
CA TYR A 516 -19.75 13.57 -4.17
C TYR A 516 -20.11 12.81 -5.45
N GLU A 517 -20.71 11.61 -5.34
CA GLU A 517 -21.15 10.86 -6.52
C GLU A 517 -22.25 11.60 -7.29
N ARG A 518 -23.15 12.30 -6.58
CA ARG A 518 -24.31 12.99 -7.15
C ARG A 518 -24.13 14.48 -7.39
N GLY A 519 -23.14 15.11 -6.74
CA GLY A 519 -22.99 16.56 -6.72
C GLY A 519 -24.01 17.28 -5.82
N ASP A 520 -24.52 16.60 -4.80
CA ASP A 520 -25.51 17.16 -3.88
C ASP A 520 -24.82 18.00 -2.81
N GLY A 521 -24.90 19.34 -2.92
CA GLY A 521 -24.29 20.27 -1.96
C GLY A 521 -22.76 20.38 -2.03
N VAL A 522 -22.12 19.60 -2.89
CA VAL A 522 -20.69 19.62 -3.20
C VAL A 522 -20.47 19.50 -4.71
N GLU A 523 -19.31 19.91 -5.22
CA GLU A 523 -18.96 19.65 -6.61
C GLU A 523 -18.81 18.14 -6.84
N ALA A 524 -19.52 17.60 -7.86
CA ALA A 524 -19.51 16.18 -8.17
C ALA A 524 -18.10 15.69 -8.51
N SER A 525 -17.68 14.59 -7.89
CA SER A 525 -16.40 13.94 -8.19
C SER A 525 -16.48 12.45 -7.86
N LEU A 526 -16.43 11.62 -8.90
CA LEU A 526 -16.41 10.16 -8.75
C LEU A 526 -15.09 9.69 -8.11
N GLU A 527 -13.99 10.41 -8.33
CA GLU A 527 -12.68 10.16 -7.72
C GLU A 527 -12.69 10.41 -6.22
N LYS A 528 -13.40 11.45 -5.75
CA LYS A 528 -13.59 11.67 -4.31
C LYS A 528 -14.56 10.65 -3.72
N ALA A 529 -15.66 10.36 -4.42
CA ALA A 529 -16.64 9.38 -3.98
C ALA A 529 -16.02 8.00 -3.75
N VAL A 530 -15.21 7.51 -4.70
CA VAL A 530 -14.53 6.21 -4.55
C VAL A 530 -13.51 6.23 -3.41
N GLN A 531 -12.78 7.33 -3.18
CA GLN A 531 -11.88 7.45 -2.04
C GLN A 531 -12.63 7.37 -0.71
N LEU A 532 -13.79 8.02 -0.62
CA LEU A 532 -14.66 8.01 0.55
C LEU A 532 -15.29 6.63 0.80
N TYR A 533 -15.75 5.93 -0.25
CA TYR A 533 -16.23 4.56 -0.11
C TYR A 533 -15.14 3.60 0.34
N ARG A 534 -13.92 3.72 -0.20
CA ARG A 534 -12.77 2.93 0.28
C ARG A 534 -12.49 3.21 1.75
N ARG A 535 -12.50 4.48 2.16
CA ARG A 535 -12.28 4.90 3.54
C ARG A 535 -13.38 4.38 4.47
N GLY A 536 -14.65 4.46 4.07
CA GLY A 536 -15.77 3.89 4.82
C GLY A 536 -15.66 2.37 4.97
N CYS A 537 -15.32 1.68 3.89
CA CYS A 537 -15.10 0.22 3.91
C CYS A 537 -13.99 -0.20 4.88
N VAL A 538 -12.85 0.52 4.88
CA VAL A 538 -11.74 0.27 5.82
C VAL A 538 -12.16 0.48 7.28
N LYS A 539 -13.14 1.35 7.52
CA LYS A 539 -13.75 1.60 8.84
C LYS A 539 -14.87 0.62 9.19
N GLY A 540 -15.02 -0.46 8.43
CA GLY A 540 -16.01 -1.51 8.69
C GLY A 540 -17.41 -1.22 8.16
N GLU A 541 -17.63 -0.14 7.39
CA GLU A 541 -18.94 0.12 6.77
C GLU A 541 -19.13 -0.76 5.54
N ALA A 542 -19.93 -1.82 5.70
CA ALA A 542 -20.11 -2.86 4.69
C ALA A 542 -20.76 -2.32 3.39
N ARG A 543 -21.69 -1.37 3.48
CA ARG A 543 -22.29 -0.76 2.28
C ARG A 543 -21.26 0.05 1.50
N ALA A 544 -20.31 0.70 2.19
CA ALA A 544 -19.22 1.42 1.55
C ALA A 544 -18.28 0.45 0.81
N CYS A 545 -18.07 -0.77 1.34
CA CYS A 545 -17.37 -1.83 0.59
C CYS A 545 -18.12 -2.19 -0.69
N THR A 546 -19.44 -2.43 -0.62
CA THR A 546 -20.25 -2.69 -1.82
C THR A 546 -20.14 -1.57 -2.86
N HIS A 547 -20.24 -0.31 -2.45
CA HIS A 547 -20.10 0.84 -3.35
C HIS A 547 -18.70 0.96 -3.94
N ALA A 548 -17.64 0.77 -3.14
CA ALA A 548 -16.28 0.73 -3.66
C ALA A 548 -16.11 -0.38 -4.71
N GLY A 549 -16.65 -1.58 -4.45
CA GLY A 549 -16.62 -2.70 -5.37
C GLY A 549 -17.27 -2.38 -6.71
N VAL A 550 -18.47 -1.77 -6.71
CA VAL A 550 -19.16 -1.35 -7.94
C VAL A 550 -18.33 -0.34 -8.73
N MET A 551 -17.75 0.66 -8.06
CA MET A 551 -16.92 1.68 -8.72
C MET A 551 -15.73 1.05 -9.45
N TYR A 552 -15.10 0.02 -8.89
CA TYR A 552 -14.02 -0.72 -9.55
C TYR A 552 -14.48 -1.71 -10.63
N ASP A 553 -15.63 -2.35 -10.47
CA ASP A 553 -16.16 -3.28 -11.47
C ASP A 553 -16.57 -2.54 -12.76
N GLU A 554 -17.12 -1.34 -12.61
CA GLU A 554 -17.61 -0.48 -13.69
C GLU A 554 -16.57 0.54 -14.18
N GLY A 555 -15.52 0.81 -13.39
CA GLY A 555 -14.51 1.83 -13.72
C GLY A 555 -15.02 3.26 -13.56
N ARG A 556 -15.85 3.51 -12.54
CA ARG A 556 -16.41 4.84 -12.25
C ARG A 556 -15.47 5.60 -11.32
N GLY A 557 -14.89 6.71 -11.80
CA GLY A 557 -13.90 7.50 -11.05
C GLY A 557 -12.57 6.79 -10.76
N VAL A 558 -12.38 5.59 -11.33
CA VAL A 558 -11.19 4.72 -11.21
C VAL A 558 -11.05 3.89 -12.48
N SER A 559 -9.86 3.36 -12.77
CA SER A 559 -9.73 2.32 -13.78
C SER A 559 -10.47 1.04 -13.36
N ILE A 560 -11.03 0.33 -14.34
CA ILE A 560 -11.67 -0.98 -14.11
C ILE A 560 -10.66 -1.93 -13.47
N ASP A 561 -11.02 -2.49 -12.32
CA ASP A 561 -10.23 -3.49 -11.60
C ASP A 561 -11.18 -4.50 -10.93
N ARG A 562 -11.51 -5.55 -11.68
CA ARG A 562 -12.52 -6.54 -11.29
C ARG A 562 -12.04 -7.46 -10.17
N GLU A 563 -10.74 -7.73 -10.09
CA GLU A 563 -10.16 -8.50 -8.98
C GLU A 563 -10.30 -7.72 -7.67
N ARG A 564 -10.07 -6.40 -7.73
CA ARG A 564 -10.27 -5.53 -6.57
C ARG A 564 -11.75 -5.36 -6.21
N ALA A 565 -12.63 -5.31 -7.20
CA ALA A 565 -14.07 -5.29 -6.97
C ALA A 565 -14.53 -6.55 -6.21
N VAL A 566 -14.06 -7.73 -6.62
CA VAL A 566 -14.28 -9.00 -5.90
C VAL A 566 -13.85 -8.88 -4.45
N ALA A 567 -12.63 -8.40 -4.18
CA ALA A 567 -12.14 -8.25 -2.80
C ALA A 567 -13.00 -7.30 -1.94
N TYR A 568 -13.60 -6.27 -2.53
CA TYR A 568 -14.55 -5.40 -1.83
C TYR A 568 -15.91 -6.07 -1.58
N PHE A 569 -16.41 -6.84 -2.54
CA PHE A 569 -17.64 -7.61 -2.38
C PHE A 569 -17.49 -8.75 -1.37
N GLU A 570 -16.33 -9.41 -1.31
CA GLU A 570 -15.98 -10.38 -0.26
C GLU A 570 -16.08 -9.75 1.12
N LYS A 571 -15.42 -8.60 1.35
CA LYS A 571 -15.52 -7.88 2.63
C LYS A 571 -16.95 -7.48 2.99
N ALA A 572 -17.72 -7.00 2.01
CA ALA A 572 -19.12 -6.64 2.23
C ALA A 572 -19.95 -7.88 2.61
N CYS A 573 -19.73 -9.00 1.94
CA CYS A 573 -20.44 -10.25 2.18
C CYS A 573 -20.05 -10.89 3.53
N GLU A 574 -18.76 -10.89 3.89
CA GLU A 574 -18.28 -11.31 5.21
C GLU A 574 -18.90 -10.49 6.34
N ALA A 575 -19.13 -9.19 6.09
CA ALA A 575 -19.85 -8.29 6.98
C ALA A 575 -21.38 -8.43 6.90
N LYS A 576 -21.90 -9.48 6.26
CA LYS A 576 -23.32 -9.81 6.11
C LYS A 576 -24.14 -8.75 5.36
N GLU A 577 -23.52 -8.03 4.44
CA GLU A 577 -24.23 -7.13 3.52
C GLU A 577 -24.72 -7.93 2.31
N GLY A 578 -26.05 -8.03 2.16
CA GLY A 578 -26.68 -8.87 1.15
C GLY A 578 -26.38 -8.49 -0.31
N ARG A 579 -26.37 -7.20 -0.64
CA ARG A 579 -25.99 -6.70 -1.97
C ARG A 579 -24.51 -6.98 -2.28
N GLY A 580 -23.64 -6.91 -1.27
CA GLY A 580 -22.24 -7.33 -1.35
C GLY A 580 -22.12 -8.79 -1.77
N CYS A 581 -22.83 -9.69 -1.08
CA CYS A 581 -22.88 -11.10 -1.44
C CYS A 581 -23.45 -11.34 -2.85
N SER A 582 -24.56 -10.66 -3.20
CA SER A 582 -25.16 -10.79 -4.53
C SER A 582 -24.22 -10.32 -5.64
N ASN A 583 -23.48 -9.23 -5.43
CA ASN A 583 -22.49 -8.78 -6.39
C ASN A 583 -21.33 -9.77 -6.50
N LEU A 584 -20.88 -10.36 -5.40
CA LEU A 584 -19.86 -11.40 -5.41
C LEU A 584 -20.32 -12.64 -6.19
N GLY A 585 -21.54 -13.12 -5.94
CA GLY A 585 -22.15 -14.22 -6.70
C GLY A 585 -22.23 -13.90 -8.20
N TYR A 586 -22.51 -12.65 -8.55
CA TYR A 586 -22.49 -12.19 -9.93
C TYR A 586 -21.09 -12.21 -10.56
N MET A 587 -20.04 -11.85 -9.80
CA MET A 587 -18.67 -11.95 -10.26
C MET A 587 -18.30 -13.40 -10.59
N TYR A 588 -18.68 -14.37 -9.75
CA TYR A 588 -18.45 -15.79 -9.99
C TYR A 588 -19.28 -16.37 -11.15
N ASP A 589 -20.58 -16.06 -11.26
CA ASP A 589 -21.42 -16.57 -12.37
C ASP A 589 -20.92 -16.06 -13.74
N LYS A 590 -20.40 -14.83 -13.78
CA LYS A 590 -19.87 -14.24 -15.02
C LYS A 590 -18.38 -14.48 -15.23
N GLY A 591 -17.64 -14.94 -14.23
CA GLY A 591 -16.17 -15.02 -14.26
C GLY A 591 -15.51 -13.65 -14.42
N ARG A 592 -16.04 -12.63 -13.73
CA ARG A 592 -15.52 -11.26 -13.76
C ARG A 592 -14.54 -11.08 -12.61
N GLY A 593 -13.24 -10.95 -12.91
CA GLY A 593 -12.21 -10.80 -11.87
C GLY A 593 -11.93 -12.06 -11.05
N VAL A 594 -12.68 -13.14 -11.27
CA VAL A 594 -12.50 -14.48 -10.69
C VAL A 594 -12.74 -15.52 -11.78
N SER A 595 -12.28 -16.76 -11.54
CA SER A 595 -12.65 -17.88 -12.41
C SER A 595 -14.15 -18.12 -12.31
N LYS A 596 -14.78 -18.36 -13.47
CA LYS A 596 -16.21 -18.61 -13.52
C LYS A 596 -16.54 -19.89 -12.76
N ASP A 597 -17.40 -19.77 -11.76
CA ASP A 597 -17.89 -20.88 -10.96
C ASP A 597 -19.37 -20.62 -10.62
N ARG A 598 -20.26 -21.51 -11.06
CA ARG A 598 -21.69 -21.32 -10.86
C ARG A 598 -22.20 -21.94 -9.56
N GLU A 599 -21.49 -22.93 -9.03
CA GLU A 599 -21.82 -23.52 -7.72
C GLU A 599 -21.47 -22.51 -6.63
N GLU A 600 -20.28 -21.93 -6.70
CA GLU A 600 -19.84 -20.87 -5.78
C GLU A 600 -20.74 -19.63 -5.88
N ALA A 601 -21.14 -19.25 -7.11
CA ALA A 601 -22.07 -18.15 -7.33
C ALA A 601 -23.44 -18.40 -6.67
N ALA A 602 -23.97 -19.62 -6.77
CA ALA A 602 -25.22 -19.98 -6.12
C ALA A 602 -25.13 -19.84 -4.60
N ALA A 603 -24.02 -20.27 -4.00
CA ALA A 603 -23.78 -20.14 -2.56
C ALA A 603 -23.75 -18.66 -2.11
N TYR A 604 -23.10 -17.77 -2.88
CA TYR A 604 -23.09 -16.34 -2.55
C TYR A 604 -24.45 -15.65 -2.79
N TYR A 605 -25.18 -16.03 -3.84
CA TYR A 605 -26.54 -15.53 -4.04
C TYR A 605 -27.50 -15.99 -2.93
N GLU A 606 -27.33 -17.21 -2.42
CA GLU A 606 -28.09 -17.70 -1.26
C GLU A 606 -27.82 -16.85 -0.03
N GLN A 607 -26.55 -16.58 0.30
CA GLN A 607 -26.18 -15.68 1.39
C GLN A 607 -26.77 -14.28 1.20
N GLY A 608 -26.71 -13.71 0.00
CA GLY A 608 -27.32 -12.42 -0.30
C GLY A 608 -28.84 -12.41 -0.08
N CYS A 609 -29.51 -13.46 -0.55
CA CYS A 609 -30.95 -13.64 -0.39
C CYS A 609 -31.37 -13.83 1.08
N GLU A 610 -30.59 -14.56 1.87
CA GLU A 610 -30.79 -14.72 3.32
C GLU A 610 -30.68 -13.39 4.07
N GLN A 611 -29.84 -12.46 3.61
CA GLN A 611 -29.77 -11.09 4.14
C GLN A 611 -30.82 -10.14 3.54
N GLY A 612 -31.81 -10.68 2.82
CA GLY A 612 -32.93 -9.90 2.27
C GLY A 612 -32.62 -9.16 0.97
N ASP A 613 -31.48 -9.41 0.31
CA ASP A 613 -31.20 -8.82 -0.98
C ASP A 613 -31.96 -9.52 -2.11
N GLY A 614 -32.95 -8.82 -2.66
CA GLY A 614 -33.82 -9.35 -3.72
C GLY A 614 -33.10 -9.66 -5.03
N VAL A 615 -31.95 -9.02 -5.32
CA VAL A 615 -31.14 -9.33 -6.51
C VAL A 615 -30.55 -10.73 -6.37
N GLY A 616 -30.01 -11.05 -5.19
CA GLY A 616 -29.52 -12.38 -4.85
C GLY A 616 -30.61 -13.44 -4.98
N CYS A 617 -31.78 -13.18 -4.39
CA CYS A 617 -32.93 -14.08 -4.50
C CYS A 617 -33.35 -14.34 -5.96
N ALA A 618 -33.45 -13.30 -6.80
CA ALA A 618 -33.84 -13.49 -8.21
C ALA A 618 -32.78 -14.26 -9.02
N ASN A 619 -31.50 -14.00 -8.77
CA ASN A 619 -30.43 -14.69 -9.48
C ASN A 619 -30.34 -16.17 -9.06
N LEU A 620 -30.46 -16.47 -7.77
CA LEU A 620 -30.54 -17.84 -7.27
C LEU A 620 -31.80 -18.55 -7.80
N GLY A 621 -32.95 -17.87 -7.82
CA GLY A 621 -34.18 -18.38 -8.43
C GLY A 621 -33.98 -18.73 -9.91
N THR A 622 -33.21 -17.91 -10.65
CA THR A 622 -32.87 -18.20 -12.05
C THR A 622 -31.97 -19.43 -12.19
N MET A 623 -31.03 -19.63 -11.27
CA MET A 623 -30.16 -20.80 -11.25
C MET A 623 -30.96 -22.09 -11.02
N TYR A 624 -31.84 -22.13 -10.01
CA TYR A 624 -32.72 -23.27 -9.77
C TYR A 624 -33.73 -23.48 -10.91
N ASP A 625 -34.23 -22.41 -11.51
CA ASP A 625 -35.19 -22.50 -12.61
C ASP A 625 -34.56 -23.11 -13.89
N THR A 626 -33.28 -22.86 -14.11
CA THR A 626 -32.55 -23.30 -15.31
C THR A 626 -31.68 -24.54 -15.07
N GLY A 627 -31.36 -24.88 -13.82
CA GLY A 627 -30.38 -25.90 -13.46
C GLY A 627 -28.93 -25.44 -13.67
N ALA A 628 -28.64 -24.14 -13.57
CA ALA A 628 -27.33 -23.59 -13.84
C ALA A 628 -26.49 -23.51 -12.56
N GLY A 629 -25.57 -24.46 -12.37
CA GLY A 629 -24.72 -24.54 -11.16
C GLY A 629 -25.40 -25.11 -9.93
N VAL A 630 -26.68 -25.48 -10.05
CA VAL A 630 -27.46 -26.21 -9.04
C VAL A 630 -28.39 -27.17 -9.76
N ASP A 631 -28.85 -28.20 -9.05
CA ASP A 631 -29.90 -29.07 -9.59
C ASP A 631 -31.17 -28.27 -9.83
N LYS A 632 -31.82 -28.54 -10.96
CA LYS A 632 -33.01 -27.81 -11.36
C LYS A 632 -34.17 -28.09 -10.40
N ASP A 633 -34.66 -27.04 -9.76
CA ASP A 633 -35.81 -27.08 -8.85
C ASP A 633 -36.72 -25.87 -9.08
N VAL A 634 -37.83 -26.10 -9.79
CA VAL A 634 -38.76 -25.03 -10.17
C VAL A 634 -39.58 -24.55 -8.98
N ALA A 635 -39.87 -25.41 -7.99
CA ALA A 635 -40.60 -25.02 -6.80
C ALA A 635 -39.74 -24.10 -5.93
N ARG A 636 -38.47 -24.46 -5.75
CA ARG A 636 -37.51 -23.59 -5.06
C ARG A 636 -37.30 -22.26 -5.76
N ALA A 637 -37.25 -22.26 -7.09
CA ALA A 637 -37.18 -21.04 -7.88
C ALA A 637 -38.40 -20.12 -7.64
N PHE A 638 -39.60 -20.69 -7.57
CA PHE A 638 -40.83 -19.95 -7.27
C PHE A 638 -40.75 -19.24 -5.91
N GLU A 639 -40.37 -19.94 -4.84
CA GLU A 639 -40.19 -19.36 -3.49
C GLU A 639 -39.15 -18.22 -3.48
N LEU A 640 -38.05 -18.37 -4.22
CA LEU A 640 -37.01 -17.36 -4.31
C LEU A 640 -37.47 -16.11 -5.09
N TYR A 641 -38.26 -16.28 -6.15
CA TYR A 641 -38.85 -15.14 -6.86
C TYR A 641 -39.91 -14.42 -6.03
N GLU A 642 -40.67 -15.14 -5.19
CA GLU A 642 -41.58 -14.54 -4.23
C GLU A 642 -40.82 -13.65 -3.23
N ARG A 643 -39.80 -14.21 -2.57
CA ARG A 643 -38.92 -13.44 -1.67
C ARG A 643 -38.28 -12.22 -2.34
N SER A 644 -37.86 -12.36 -3.60
CA SER A 644 -37.29 -11.26 -4.39
C SER A 644 -38.32 -10.15 -4.65
N CYS A 645 -39.55 -10.52 -5.01
CA CYS A 645 -40.62 -9.55 -5.23
C CYS A 645 -41.02 -8.85 -3.92
N ASP A 646 -41.15 -9.60 -2.82
CA ASP A 646 -41.50 -9.08 -1.50
C ASP A 646 -40.45 -8.11 -0.95
N SER A 647 -39.17 -8.29 -1.32
CA SER A 647 -38.12 -7.32 -0.99
C SER A 647 -38.18 -6.04 -1.85
N GLY A 648 -39.18 -5.91 -2.73
CA GLY A 648 -39.34 -4.79 -3.67
C GLY A 648 -38.49 -4.88 -4.94
N HIS A 649 -37.87 -6.02 -5.25
CA HIS A 649 -37.07 -6.16 -6.48
C HIS A 649 -37.99 -6.40 -7.70
N ALA A 650 -38.11 -5.38 -8.55
CA ALA A 650 -39.01 -5.35 -9.70
C ALA A 650 -38.85 -6.53 -10.69
N ARG A 651 -37.61 -6.98 -10.90
CA ARG A 651 -37.34 -8.16 -11.75
C ARG A 651 -37.81 -9.45 -11.10
N GLY A 652 -37.72 -9.56 -9.77
CA GLY A 652 -38.30 -10.66 -9.00
C GLY A 652 -39.80 -10.79 -9.24
N CYS A 653 -40.54 -9.68 -9.13
CA CYS A 653 -41.97 -9.64 -9.45
C CYS A 653 -42.26 -10.04 -10.90
N SER A 654 -41.40 -9.63 -11.84
CA SER A 654 -41.55 -10.00 -13.26
C SER A 654 -41.32 -11.48 -13.51
N TYR A 655 -40.37 -12.12 -12.81
CA TYR A 655 -40.18 -13.57 -12.87
C TYR A 655 -41.32 -14.32 -12.19
N LEU A 656 -41.79 -13.85 -11.03
CA LEU A 656 -42.94 -14.44 -10.34
C LEU A 656 -44.21 -14.38 -11.19
N GLY A 657 -44.47 -13.23 -11.83
CA GLY A 657 -45.58 -13.09 -12.77
C GLY A 657 -45.44 -14.02 -13.98
N PHE A 658 -44.20 -14.28 -14.45
CA PHE A 658 -43.95 -15.28 -15.49
C PHE A 658 -44.28 -16.71 -15.03
N MET A 659 -43.97 -17.07 -13.78
CA MET A 659 -44.32 -18.38 -13.21
C MET A 659 -45.84 -18.57 -13.17
N TYR A 660 -46.58 -17.60 -12.63
CA TYR A 660 -48.05 -17.64 -12.58
C TYR A 660 -48.70 -17.66 -13.97
N ARG A 661 -48.21 -16.87 -14.94
CA ARG A 661 -48.77 -16.86 -16.31
C ARG A 661 -48.56 -18.18 -17.07
N ARG A 662 -47.61 -19.01 -16.64
CA ARG A 662 -47.26 -20.27 -17.33
C ARG A 662 -47.59 -21.52 -16.52
N GLY A 663 -48.11 -21.37 -15.30
CA GLY A 663 -48.29 -22.49 -14.37
C GLY A 663 -46.99 -23.21 -14.05
N ARG A 664 -45.87 -22.48 -13.93
CA ARG A 664 -44.53 -23.07 -13.75
C ARG A 664 -44.17 -23.07 -12.26
N GLY A 665 -44.21 -24.25 -11.63
CA GLY A 665 -43.97 -24.40 -10.18
C GLY A 665 -45.13 -23.97 -9.29
N VAL A 666 -46.22 -23.49 -9.89
CA VAL A 666 -47.44 -23.02 -9.25
C VAL A 666 -48.60 -23.18 -10.22
N ASP A 667 -49.84 -23.23 -9.74
CA ASP A 667 -51.02 -23.23 -10.62
C ASP A 667 -51.08 -21.95 -11.48
N GLU A 668 -51.58 -22.10 -12.71
CA GLU A 668 -51.68 -20.98 -13.64
C GLU A 668 -52.70 -19.94 -13.12
N ASP A 669 -52.22 -18.70 -12.92
CA ASP A 669 -53.05 -17.56 -12.52
C ASP A 669 -52.66 -16.32 -13.34
N PRO A 670 -53.25 -16.14 -14.53
CA PRO A 670 -52.93 -15.01 -15.39
C PRO A 670 -53.34 -13.66 -14.80
N ALA A 671 -54.32 -13.61 -13.89
CA ALA A 671 -54.76 -12.36 -13.24
C ALA A 671 -53.72 -11.91 -12.21
N ARG A 672 -53.22 -12.83 -11.38
CA ARG A 672 -52.09 -12.54 -10.47
C ARG A 672 -50.82 -12.17 -11.22
N ALA A 673 -50.58 -12.79 -12.38
CA ALA A 673 -49.48 -12.39 -13.25
C ALA A 673 -49.57 -10.95 -13.74
N VAL A 674 -50.77 -10.45 -14.08
CA VAL A 674 -50.97 -9.03 -14.46
C VAL A 674 -50.54 -8.11 -13.33
N ALA A 675 -51.03 -8.33 -12.11
CA ALA A 675 -50.69 -7.50 -10.95
C ALA A 675 -49.17 -7.48 -10.67
N LEU A 676 -48.51 -8.63 -10.80
CA LEU A 676 -47.05 -8.74 -10.63
C LEU A 676 -46.26 -8.06 -11.75
N TYR A 677 -46.73 -8.12 -13.00
CA TYR A 677 -46.10 -7.36 -14.09
C TYR A 677 -46.32 -5.86 -13.96
N GLU A 678 -47.46 -5.41 -13.43
CA GLU A 678 -47.71 -4.00 -13.11
C GLU A 678 -46.72 -3.50 -12.05
N GLN A 679 -46.50 -4.28 -10.99
CA GLN A 679 -45.47 -3.98 -9.99
C GLN A 679 -44.07 -3.94 -10.61
N GLY A 680 -43.70 -4.96 -11.41
CA GLY A 680 -42.42 -5.01 -12.11
C GLY A 680 -42.19 -3.83 -13.06
N CYS A 681 -43.19 -3.47 -13.86
CA CYS A 681 -43.11 -2.35 -14.79
C CYS A 681 -43.04 -1.00 -14.06
N SER A 682 -43.84 -0.82 -13.00
CA SER A 682 -43.79 0.38 -12.14
C SER A 682 -42.42 0.53 -11.45
N GLY A 683 -41.80 -0.60 -11.09
CA GLY A 683 -40.42 -0.69 -10.61
C GLY A 683 -39.34 -0.55 -11.69
N LYS A 684 -39.71 -0.13 -12.91
CA LYS A 684 -38.81 0.09 -14.06
C LYS A 684 -38.09 -1.17 -14.56
N ASP A 685 -38.68 -2.34 -14.42
CA ASP A 685 -38.18 -3.55 -15.08
C ASP A 685 -38.79 -3.70 -16.48
N GLY A 686 -37.94 -3.69 -17.52
CA GLY A 686 -38.36 -3.79 -18.90
C GLY A 686 -39.07 -5.11 -19.24
N MET A 687 -38.72 -6.22 -18.55
CA MET A 687 -39.43 -7.49 -18.69
C MET A 687 -40.84 -7.43 -18.09
N GLY A 688 -41.03 -6.74 -16.98
CA GLY A 688 -42.36 -6.43 -16.43
C GLY A 688 -43.22 -5.69 -17.46
N CYS A 689 -42.71 -4.57 -17.99
CA CYS A 689 -43.46 -3.77 -18.97
C CYS A 689 -43.79 -4.54 -20.25
N ARG A 690 -42.84 -5.29 -20.83
CA ARG A 690 -43.12 -6.07 -22.05
C ARG A 690 -44.15 -7.18 -21.79
N ASN A 691 -44.08 -7.83 -20.63
CA ASN A 691 -44.98 -8.93 -20.33
C ASN A 691 -46.39 -8.39 -20.05
N LEU A 692 -46.52 -7.25 -19.34
CA LEU A 692 -47.80 -6.56 -19.19
C LEU A 692 -48.37 -6.10 -20.53
N GLY A 693 -47.53 -5.54 -21.41
CA GLY A 693 -47.92 -5.19 -22.78
C GLY A 693 -48.42 -6.41 -23.56
N ALA A 694 -47.81 -7.58 -23.37
CA ALA A 694 -48.27 -8.83 -23.96
C ALA A 694 -49.61 -9.33 -23.36
N MET A 695 -49.88 -9.06 -22.08
CA MET A 695 -51.17 -9.36 -21.46
C MET A 695 -52.28 -8.48 -22.06
N HIS A 696 -52.03 -7.17 -22.23
CA HIS A 696 -52.97 -6.24 -22.89
C HIS A 696 -53.16 -6.55 -24.37
N HIS A 697 -52.08 -6.86 -25.10
CA HIS A 697 -52.17 -7.20 -26.52
C HIS A 697 -53.06 -8.45 -26.75
N LYS A 698 -53.05 -9.40 -25.82
CA LYS A 698 -53.77 -10.67 -25.95
C LYS A 698 -55.09 -10.72 -25.16
N GLY A 699 -55.39 -9.74 -24.33
CA GLY A 699 -56.55 -9.76 -23.43
C GLY A 699 -56.50 -10.91 -22.41
N LEU A 700 -55.35 -11.12 -21.77
CA LEU A 700 -55.16 -12.20 -20.78
C LEU A 700 -55.29 -11.67 -19.34
N GLY A 701 -55.62 -12.55 -18.39
CA GLY A 701 -55.64 -12.21 -16.96
C GLY A 701 -56.77 -11.27 -16.56
N GLY A 702 -57.94 -11.37 -17.21
CA GLY A 702 -59.09 -10.50 -16.95
C GLY A 702 -59.04 -9.16 -17.68
N LEU A 703 -58.03 -8.92 -18.51
CA LEU A 703 -57.89 -7.72 -19.34
C LEU A 703 -58.62 -7.90 -20.68
N SER A 704 -59.15 -6.81 -21.22
CA SER A 704 -59.58 -6.75 -22.63
C SER A 704 -58.37 -6.56 -23.55
N VAL A 705 -58.49 -6.97 -24.82
CA VAL A 705 -57.50 -6.66 -25.85
C VAL A 705 -57.39 -5.15 -26.02
N ASP A 706 -56.20 -4.61 -25.78
CA ASP A 706 -55.88 -3.18 -25.89
C ASP A 706 -54.51 -3.01 -26.55
N ARG A 707 -54.52 -2.71 -27.86
CA ARG A 707 -53.30 -2.59 -28.67
C ARG A 707 -52.58 -1.26 -28.44
N ASP A 708 -53.30 -0.20 -28.08
CA ASP A 708 -52.72 1.12 -27.78
C ASP A 708 -51.96 1.07 -26.46
N LYS A 709 -52.58 0.55 -25.40
CA LYS A 709 -51.91 0.35 -24.12
C LYS A 709 -50.74 -0.63 -24.23
N ALA A 710 -50.89 -1.69 -25.03
CA ALA A 710 -49.78 -2.59 -25.31
C ALA A 710 -48.60 -1.88 -26.00
N ALA A 711 -48.87 -1.05 -27.02
CA ALA A 711 -47.82 -0.26 -27.70
C ALA A 711 -47.12 0.69 -26.72
N GLY A 712 -47.85 1.41 -25.87
CA GLY A 712 -47.26 2.28 -24.84
C GLY A 712 -46.35 1.51 -23.86
N LEU A 713 -46.79 0.33 -23.40
CA LEU A 713 -45.99 -0.53 -22.51
C LEU A 713 -44.76 -1.13 -23.19
N TYR A 714 -44.85 -1.50 -24.47
CA TYR A 714 -43.68 -1.93 -25.24
C TYR A 714 -42.70 -0.78 -25.49
N ALA A 715 -43.18 0.44 -25.72
CA ALA A 715 -42.33 1.63 -25.82
C ALA A 715 -41.59 1.89 -24.50
N GLN A 716 -42.31 1.87 -23.37
CA GLN A 716 -41.69 1.98 -22.05
C GLN A 716 -40.66 0.88 -21.78
N SER A 717 -40.96 -0.37 -22.17
CA SER A 717 -40.01 -1.48 -22.09
C SER A 717 -38.76 -1.24 -22.93
N CYS A 718 -38.92 -0.69 -24.14
CA CYS A 718 -37.83 -0.34 -25.04
C CYS A 718 -36.95 0.79 -24.48
N GLU A 719 -37.56 1.83 -23.90
CA GLU A 719 -36.84 2.92 -23.22
C GLU A 719 -36.00 2.42 -22.02
N LEU A 720 -36.41 1.31 -21.41
CA LEU A 720 -35.68 0.61 -20.36
C LEU A 720 -34.60 -0.34 -20.90
N ASN A 721 -34.23 -0.23 -22.18
CA ASN A 721 -33.25 -1.05 -22.90
C ASN A 721 -33.60 -2.56 -22.93
N ASP A 722 -34.89 -2.91 -22.99
CA ASP A 722 -35.29 -4.30 -23.26
C ASP A 722 -35.51 -4.52 -24.77
N ASP A 723 -34.55 -5.20 -25.41
CA ASP A 723 -34.57 -5.45 -26.86
C ASP A 723 -35.85 -6.17 -27.32
N LYS A 724 -36.38 -7.08 -26.49
CA LYS A 724 -37.61 -7.82 -26.79
C LYS A 724 -38.82 -6.89 -26.75
N GLY A 725 -38.86 -5.91 -25.85
CA GLY A 725 -39.83 -4.82 -25.84
C GLY A 725 -39.76 -3.99 -27.12
N CYS A 726 -38.56 -3.56 -27.53
CA CYS A 726 -38.36 -2.82 -28.79
C CYS A 726 -38.81 -3.62 -30.02
N GLU A 727 -38.51 -4.92 -30.06
CA GLU A 727 -38.96 -5.80 -31.13
C GLU A 727 -40.48 -5.91 -31.17
N ARG A 728 -41.11 -6.14 -30.01
CA ARG A 728 -42.58 -6.21 -29.89
C ARG A 728 -43.27 -4.92 -30.32
N LEU A 729 -42.69 -3.77 -29.97
CA LEU A 729 -43.17 -2.47 -30.41
C LEU A 729 -43.11 -2.36 -31.95
N ARG A 730 -41.94 -2.65 -32.54
CA ARG A 730 -41.75 -2.59 -34.00
C ARG A 730 -42.74 -3.50 -34.73
N THR A 731 -42.92 -4.73 -34.27
CA THR A 731 -43.87 -5.67 -34.86
C THR A 731 -45.29 -5.14 -34.76
N LEU A 732 -45.73 -4.72 -33.58
CA LEU A 732 -47.10 -4.24 -33.36
C LEU A 732 -47.40 -2.97 -34.17
N CYS A 733 -46.45 -2.05 -34.29
CA CYS A 733 -46.60 -0.80 -35.03
C CYS A 733 -46.53 -0.96 -36.55
N ALA A 734 -46.05 -2.12 -37.04
CA ALA A 734 -46.07 -2.46 -38.46
C ALA A 734 -47.39 -3.10 -38.92
N GLU A 735 -48.24 -3.55 -37.99
CA GLU A 735 -49.53 -4.18 -38.28
C GLU A 735 -50.65 -3.14 -38.46
N ALA A 736 -51.60 -3.42 -39.36
CA ALA A 736 -52.78 -2.57 -39.57
C ALA A 736 -54.00 -3.11 -38.77
N PRO A 737 -54.79 -2.24 -38.10
CA PRO A 737 -54.57 -0.79 -37.93
C PRO A 737 -53.41 -0.51 -36.96
N ARG A 738 -52.63 0.54 -37.25
CA ARG A 738 -51.49 0.96 -36.43
C ARG A 738 -52.01 1.62 -35.13
N PRO A 739 -51.55 1.20 -33.95
CA PRO A 739 -51.89 1.85 -32.68
C PRO A 739 -51.48 3.33 -32.66
N ALA A 740 -52.27 4.17 -32.01
CA ALA A 740 -52.02 5.61 -31.86
C ALA A 740 -50.79 5.91 -30.98
N SER A 741 -50.50 5.04 -30.01
CA SER A 741 -49.34 5.16 -29.13
C SER A 741 -48.01 4.70 -29.76
N CYS A 742 -48.01 4.34 -31.04
CA CYS A 742 -46.78 4.01 -31.76
C CYS A 742 -45.98 5.29 -32.07
N PRO A 743 -44.69 5.35 -31.69
CA PRO A 743 -43.83 6.50 -32.01
C PRO A 743 -43.55 6.66 -33.51
#